data_AF-A0A0G0RQ00-F1
#
_entry.id   AF-A0A0G0RQ00-F1
#
_cell.length_a   1.000
_cell.length_b   1.000
_cell.length_c   1.000
_cell.angle_alpha   90.00
_cell.angle_beta   90.00
_cell.angle_gamma   90.00
#
_symmetry.space_group_name_H-M   'P 1'
#
loop_
_entity.id
_entity.type
_entity.pdbx_description
1 polymer ?
#
loop_
_entity_poly.entity_id
_entity_poly.type
_entity_poly.pdbx_seq_one_letter_code
_entity_poly.pdbx_strand_id
1 'polypeptide(L)'
;MNKLQKILSKVDTRDRIRDKARVLGRKIPKPPKDLPEPNLSENAVYIAKTRYAFRDEKGEPKESPKEMFWRIAYYIAAADTIYYNKKSHLKSAKEFYKLMAAQKFIPNTPTMVNSGKIGQSLSACFVLPVEDDMESILKTMSNMAMIHKMAGGTGFSFSHLRPKDDIIGTSKGKSTGPVAFMQAYNDVCSQIRQGGVRRGANMGILHYTHPDILRFAVHKVDEFSLTNFNISTTVTEEFMEKVKEDSKYVDSEIDFMPIIEEVKEAHAIRDLDLKNVRLEEAVSKLYEVCRAKQEGEGYDLVNPRTGKVTDRLNAQKVFDLITQLAWQYGDPGMILVDRINSGRANPTPKIGQIEATNPCAEQPLLPYDACTLGSVNLAKFVENTEGTRSVVDTEQGRSVEDPERSRRIEESTEAEQTDKRIDWQSLKETVHTAIHFLDNVLDMNQYPVEEIDRMTSLIRRVGLGVMGWADMLVKLGVAYNTKEGFDLAQKVMGFVQKEADNASCDLAKVRGVFPAFKGSIYDKKNGIKPRNGARTTIAPTGTISMLADCSSGIEPHFALAFAKNTIEGKRLFNTNPYFLEALKEEGIYSEELLEKIENNKGSAQNLVEIPEKLKEVFVVAGDIAPSDHVRMQAAFQKYTDNGISKTINFKNKATVDDVRQAYWLTYELGCHMITIYRDESRVKQVLEVKKDKSYYDQLAGVRFDERGKVVPLPQKRPTPQEAWGMRVRKKADVGWVYTSVFREADATPVEVFINIGKTGGYVAGAAEVTGRLASRALKYGASLEEIATDLVGISCGTPYGMGATSVLSAFDAVGKSLLEIAKSKQLQLPIVEEDQQNQELKPAQQELKTNGESQSYANGKTNGKTTNGQSAQVSTNTNGSSKAVQMNLTPPAITPVFGKGTVHSEEALLENKFTICPDCGSPVVYAEGCRQCINPTCGWSKCS
;
A
#
# COMPACT_ATOMS: atom_id res chain seq x y z
N MET A 1 -22.12 -16.36 22.08
CA MET A 1 -21.31 -17.12 21.10
C MET A 1 -22.11 -17.41 19.83
N ASN A 2 -21.67 -16.86 18.70
CA ASN A 2 -22.22 -17.11 17.35
C ASN A 2 -22.01 -18.60 16.95
N LYS A 3 -22.82 -19.12 16.00
CA LYS A 3 -22.69 -20.46 15.39
C LYS A 3 -21.25 -20.76 14.98
N LEU A 4 -20.57 -19.79 14.37
CA LEU A 4 -19.19 -19.91 13.91
C LEU A 4 -18.22 -20.19 15.07
N GLN A 5 -18.33 -19.44 16.17
CA GLN A 5 -17.49 -19.60 17.36
C GLN A 5 -17.66 -21.00 17.99
N LYS A 6 -18.89 -21.56 17.99
CA LYS A 6 -19.18 -22.92 18.48
C LYS A 6 -18.59 -24.04 17.59
N ILE A 7 -18.28 -23.74 16.33
CA ILE A 7 -17.57 -24.64 15.41
C ILE A 7 -16.06 -24.52 15.66
N LEU A 8 -15.53 -23.29 15.65
CA LEU A 8 -14.11 -23.02 15.86
C LEU A 8 -13.60 -23.52 17.22
N SER A 9 -14.42 -23.47 18.28
CA SER A 9 -14.08 -23.98 19.62
C SER A 9 -13.95 -25.51 19.71
N LYS A 10 -14.11 -26.25 18.60
CA LYS A 10 -14.00 -27.72 18.54
C LYS A 10 -12.90 -28.21 17.57
N VAL A 11 -12.13 -27.28 17.00
CA VAL A 11 -11.05 -27.62 16.06
C VAL A 11 -9.80 -27.98 16.85
N ASP A 12 -9.29 -29.20 16.67
CA ASP A 12 -7.93 -29.56 17.12
C ASP A 12 -6.91 -28.93 16.16
N THR A 13 -6.29 -27.85 16.63
CA THR A 13 -5.19 -27.11 15.98
C THR A 13 -3.86 -27.88 15.99
N ARG A 14 -3.76 -28.99 16.76
CA ARG A 14 -2.57 -29.86 16.90
C ARG A 14 -1.30 -29.12 17.34
N ASP A 15 -1.45 -28.03 18.09
CA ASP A 15 -0.36 -27.07 18.37
C ASP A 15 0.89 -27.70 18.98
N ARG A 16 0.73 -28.60 19.96
CA ARG A 16 1.87 -29.29 20.61
C ARG A 16 2.66 -30.21 19.65
N ILE A 17 2.15 -30.48 18.45
CA ILE A 17 2.84 -31.19 17.37
C ILE A 17 3.41 -30.17 16.36
N ARG A 18 2.63 -29.17 15.96
CA ARG A 18 3.08 -28.08 15.06
C ARG A 18 4.26 -27.31 15.67
N ASP A 19 4.25 -27.02 16.98
CA ASP A 19 5.38 -26.37 17.67
C ASP A 19 6.64 -27.23 17.71
N LYS A 20 6.52 -28.56 17.76
CA LYS A 20 7.70 -29.44 17.63
C LYS A 20 8.28 -29.36 16.22
N ALA A 21 7.44 -29.28 15.19
CA ALA A 21 7.87 -29.05 13.81
C ALA A 21 8.48 -27.64 13.63
N ARG A 22 7.86 -26.58 14.17
CA ARG A 22 8.38 -25.20 14.17
C ARG A 22 9.74 -25.11 14.89
N VAL A 23 9.91 -25.76 16.05
CA VAL A 23 11.18 -25.82 16.79
C VAL A 23 12.26 -26.63 16.06
N LEU A 24 11.89 -27.69 15.33
CA LEU A 24 12.81 -28.43 14.47
C LEU A 24 13.24 -27.59 13.25
N GLY A 25 12.27 -27.01 12.52
CA GLY A 25 12.51 -26.22 11.31
C GLY A 25 13.35 -24.96 11.54
N ARG A 26 13.38 -24.42 12.78
CA ARG A 26 14.26 -23.31 13.17
C ARG A 26 15.72 -23.71 13.34
N LYS A 27 16.04 -24.99 13.50
CA LYS A 27 17.43 -25.51 13.62
C LYS A 27 18.02 -25.75 12.22
N ILE A 28 18.05 -24.70 11.41
CA ILE A 28 18.43 -24.73 10.00
C ILE A 28 19.92 -25.11 9.87
N PRO A 29 20.27 -26.25 9.24
CA PRO A 29 21.66 -26.58 8.95
C PRO A 29 22.17 -25.76 7.76
N LYS A 30 23.50 -25.70 7.56
CA LYS A 30 24.06 -25.14 6.32
C LYS A 30 23.51 -25.87 5.08
N PRO A 31 23.35 -25.20 3.93
CA PRO A 31 22.90 -25.83 2.68
C PRO A 31 23.79 -27.05 2.33
N PRO A 32 23.19 -28.22 2.05
CA PRO A 32 23.94 -29.38 1.55
C PRO A 32 24.72 -29.06 0.27
N LYS A 33 25.95 -29.58 0.18
CA LYS A 33 26.86 -29.33 -0.97
C LYS A 33 26.31 -29.82 -2.31
N ASP A 34 25.38 -30.78 -2.30
CA ASP A 34 24.73 -31.33 -3.50
C ASP A 34 23.54 -30.51 -4.02
N LEU A 35 23.22 -29.38 -3.39
CA LEU A 35 22.23 -28.45 -3.91
C LEU A 35 22.81 -27.59 -5.04
N PRO A 36 22.07 -27.38 -6.16
CA PRO A 36 22.50 -26.44 -7.21
C PRO A 36 22.58 -25.00 -6.67
N GLU A 37 23.37 -24.15 -7.33
CA GLU A 37 23.27 -22.70 -7.11
C GLU A 37 21.96 -22.15 -7.70
N PRO A 38 21.33 -21.13 -7.09
CA PRO A 38 20.15 -20.49 -7.65
C PRO A 38 20.47 -19.75 -8.96
N ASN A 39 19.67 -19.99 -9.99
CA ASN A 39 19.75 -19.23 -11.25
C ASN A 39 18.92 -17.95 -11.11
N LEU A 40 19.60 -16.80 -10.93
CA LEU A 40 19.01 -15.49 -10.66
C LEU A 40 19.79 -14.41 -11.42
N SER A 41 19.10 -13.40 -11.97
CA SER A 41 19.74 -12.19 -12.49
C SER A 41 20.41 -11.36 -11.38
N GLU A 42 21.28 -10.40 -11.73
CA GLU A 42 21.83 -9.44 -10.76
C GLU A 42 20.72 -8.66 -10.03
N ASN A 43 19.66 -8.30 -10.74
CA ASN A 43 18.46 -7.66 -10.18
C ASN A 43 17.75 -8.60 -9.19
N ALA A 44 17.53 -9.86 -9.56
CA ALA A 44 16.92 -10.84 -8.66
C ALA A 44 17.80 -11.14 -7.42
N VAL A 45 19.12 -11.15 -7.56
CA VAL A 45 20.07 -11.25 -6.42
C VAL A 45 20.00 -10.00 -5.53
N TYR A 46 19.89 -8.80 -6.11
CA TYR A 46 19.68 -7.56 -5.36
C TYR A 46 18.34 -7.57 -4.61
N ILE A 47 17.25 -7.99 -5.27
CA ILE A 47 15.92 -8.12 -4.65
C ILE A 47 15.92 -9.19 -3.55
N ALA A 48 16.57 -10.34 -3.74
CA ALA A 48 16.76 -11.37 -2.72
C ALA A 48 17.41 -10.79 -1.45
N LYS A 49 18.59 -10.16 -1.61
CA LYS A 49 19.34 -9.57 -0.50
C LYS A 49 18.60 -8.40 0.17
N THR A 50 17.95 -7.53 -0.59
CA THR A 50 17.34 -6.31 -0.04
C THR A 50 15.92 -6.50 0.52
N ARG A 51 15.16 -7.50 0.07
CA ARG A 51 13.76 -7.73 0.48
C ARG A 51 13.56 -8.99 1.33
N TYR A 52 14.33 -10.05 1.12
CA TYR A 52 13.98 -11.40 1.57
C TYR A 52 15.00 -12.07 2.51
N ALA A 53 16.29 -11.73 2.39
CA ALA A 53 17.32 -12.17 3.30
C ALA A 53 17.12 -11.63 4.73
N PHE A 54 17.48 -12.44 5.73
CA PHE A 54 17.62 -11.95 7.11
C PHE A 54 18.72 -10.89 7.19
N ARG A 55 18.53 -9.91 8.09
CA ARG A 55 19.48 -8.81 8.32
C ARG A 55 20.20 -8.97 9.66
N ASP A 56 21.40 -8.41 9.77
CA ASP A 56 22.17 -8.34 11.01
C ASP A 56 21.82 -7.10 11.85
N GLU A 57 22.58 -6.85 12.93
CA GLU A 57 22.40 -5.72 13.85
C GLU A 57 22.68 -4.35 13.20
N LYS A 58 23.44 -4.31 12.12
CA LYS A 58 23.68 -3.09 11.31
C LYS A 58 22.62 -2.91 10.23
N GLY A 59 21.76 -3.91 10.03
CA GLY A 59 20.76 -3.97 8.98
C GLY A 59 21.26 -4.62 7.69
N GLU A 60 22.48 -5.15 7.62
CA GLU A 60 23.04 -5.71 6.37
C GLU A 60 22.59 -7.17 6.12
N PRO A 61 22.47 -7.61 4.85
CA PRO A 61 21.94 -8.93 4.53
C PRO A 61 22.90 -10.05 4.92
N LYS A 62 22.45 -10.91 5.84
CA LYS A 62 23.22 -11.99 6.47
C LYS A 62 23.22 -13.30 5.65
N GLU A 63 22.39 -13.41 4.62
CA GLU A 63 22.18 -14.64 3.85
C GLU A 63 22.49 -14.45 2.36
N SER A 64 23.19 -15.40 1.76
CA SER A 64 23.17 -15.58 0.31
C SER A 64 21.77 -16.04 -0.18
N PRO A 65 21.43 -15.87 -1.47
CA PRO A 65 20.17 -16.41 -2.01
C PRO A 65 20.03 -17.94 -1.82
N LYS A 66 21.14 -18.68 -1.84
CA LYS A 66 21.19 -20.12 -1.56
C LYS A 66 20.81 -20.44 -0.12
N GLU A 67 21.38 -19.72 0.85
CA GLU A 67 21.04 -19.89 2.28
C GLU A 67 19.60 -19.46 2.57
N MET A 68 19.15 -18.35 1.96
CA MET A 68 17.77 -17.86 2.05
C MET A 68 16.75 -18.90 1.55
N PHE A 69 16.90 -19.41 0.33
CA PHE A 69 16.00 -20.45 -0.21
C PHE A 69 16.08 -21.74 0.62
N TRP A 70 17.27 -22.10 1.12
CA TRP A 70 17.44 -23.27 1.98
C TRP A 70 16.74 -23.12 3.34
N ARG A 71 16.84 -21.95 3.99
CA ARG A 71 16.08 -21.61 5.21
C ARG A 71 14.59 -21.83 4.99
N ILE A 72 14.05 -21.28 3.90
CA ILE A 72 12.61 -21.34 3.59
C ILE A 72 12.20 -22.80 3.36
N ALA A 73 12.91 -23.52 2.49
CA ALA A 73 12.62 -24.91 2.18
C ALA A 73 12.74 -25.84 3.41
N TYR A 74 13.80 -25.68 4.21
CA TYR A 74 14.04 -26.49 5.40
C TYR A 74 13.04 -26.21 6.53
N TYR A 75 12.64 -24.94 6.72
CA TYR A 75 11.61 -24.58 7.69
C TYR A 75 10.25 -25.18 7.29
N ILE A 76 9.80 -24.96 6.04
CA ILE A 76 8.48 -25.42 5.59
C ILE A 76 8.37 -26.95 5.53
N ALA A 77 9.41 -27.66 5.07
CA ALA A 77 9.42 -29.13 5.06
C ALA A 77 9.44 -29.77 6.47
N ALA A 78 9.63 -29.00 7.55
CA ALA A 78 9.55 -29.55 8.90
C ALA A 78 8.14 -30.05 9.26
N ALA A 79 7.09 -29.51 8.61
CA ALA A 79 5.71 -30.01 8.74
C ALA A 79 5.55 -31.47 8.28
N ASP A 80 6.44 -32.00 7.43
CA ASP A 80 6.36 -33.41 7.06
C ASP A 80 6.60 -34.35 8.25
N THR A 81 7.28 -33.89 9.32
CA THR A 81 7.43 -34.66 10.57
C THR A 81 6.14 -34.83 11.38
N ILE A 82 5.06 -34.16 10.97
CA ILE A 82 3.70 -34.25 11.58
C ILE A 82 2.92 -35.46 11.03
N TYR A 83 3.30 -35.98 9.86
CA TYR A 83 2.59 -37.03 9.10
C TYR A 83 3.48 -38.19 8.62
N TYR A 84 4.79 -37.96 8.48
CA TYR A 84 5.77 -38.91 7.94
C TYR A 84 6.96 -39.07 8.90
N ASN A 85 7.87 -39.99 8.57
CA ASN A 85 9.10 -40.18 9.33
C ASN A 85 10.11 -39.02 9.13
N LYS A 86 11.09 -38.89 10.04
CA LYS A 86 12.08 -37.79 10.02
C LYS A 86 12.94 -37.69 8.75
N LYS A 87 13.08 -38.74 7.93
CA LYS A 87 13.84 -38.67 6.67
C LYS A 87 13.07 -37.90 5.59
N SER A 88 11.74 -37.86 5.62
CA SER A 88 10.91 -37.14 4.65
C SER A 88 11.18 -35.64 4.66
N HIS A 89 11.35 -35.03 5.85
CA HIS A 89 11.69 -33.61 6.02
C HIS A 89 12.89 -33.20 5.16
N LEU A 90 14.00 -33.93 5.22
CA LEU A 90 15.20 -33.58 4.45
C LEU A 90 15.02 -33.82 2.95
N LYS A 91 14.21 -34.82 2.54
CA LYS A 91 13.87 -35.05 1.13
C LYS A 91 13.10 -33.84 0.58
N SER A 92 11.98 -33.48 1.21
CA SER A 92 11.12 -32.42 0.70
C SER A 92 11.71 -31.03 0.87
N ALA A 93 12.60 -30.81 1.85
CA ALA A 93 13.45 -29.61 1.88
C ALA A 93 14.33 -29.48 0.62
N LYS A 94 14.89 -30.58 0.08
CA LYS A 94 15.67 -30.54 -1.17
C LYS A 94 14.77 -30.33 -2.40
N GLU A 95 13.55 -30.86 -2.40
CA GLU A 95 12.59 -30.71 -3.50
C GLU A 95 12.05 -29.26 -3.56
N PHE A 96 11.62 -28.71 -2.43
CA PHE A 96 11.19 -27.31 -2.31
C PHE A 96 12.30 -26.32 -2.65
N TYR A 97 13.55 -26.58 -2.22
CA TYR A 97 14.70 -25.77 -2.62
C TYR A 97 14.90 -25.75 -4.13
N LYS A 98 14.86 -26.92 -4.79
CA LYS A 98 15.08 -27.02 -6.25
C LYS A 98 14.08 -26.19 -7.05
N LEU A 99 12.80 -26.15 -6.65
CA LEU A 99 11.81 -25.31 -7.33
C LEU A 99 12.13 -23.81 -7.25
N MET A 100 12.49 -23.32 -6.07
CA MET A 100 12.80 -21.90 -5.86
C MET A 100 14.14 -21.51 -6.51
N ALA A 101 15.16 -22.36 -6.40
CA ALA A 101 16.47 -22.14 -7.02
C ALA A 101 16.43 -22.16 -8.56
N ALA A 102 15.45 -22.86 -9.16
CA ALA A 102 15.16 -22.83 -10.59
C ALA A 102 14.13 -21.76 -10.99
N GLN A 103 13.70 -20.90 -10.07
CA GLN A 103 12.62 -19.91 -10.24
C GLN A 103 11.27 -20.49 -10.74
N LYS A 104 11.06 -21.82 -10.68
CA LYS A 104 9.85 -22.50 -11.19
C LYS A 104 8.61 -22.24 -10.32
N PHE A 105 8.80 -22.08 -9.02
CA PHE A 105 7.77 -21.67 -8.07
C PHE A 105 8.40 -20.78 -7.00
N ILE A 106 7.72 -19.67 -6.66
CA ILE A 106 8.12 -18.78 -5.57
C ILE A 106 6.91 -18.59 -4.63
N PRO A 107 7.06 -18.85 -3.31
CA PRO A 107 5.99 -18.60 -2.34
C PRO A 107 5.85 -17.11 -2.02
N ASN A 108 4.75 -16.73 -1.37
CA ASN A 108 4.46 -15.33 -1.08
C ASN A 108 5.54 -14.62 -0.22
N THR A 109 5.54 -13.29 -0.29
CA THR A 109 6.50 -12.43 0.44
C THR A 109 6.57 -12.73 1.94
N PRO A 110 5.46 -12.93 2.69
CA PRO A 110 5.55 -13.30 4.11
C PRO A 110 6.21 -14.66 4.35
N THR A 111 5.93 -15.69 3.54
CA THR A 111 6.61 -16.99 3.67
C THR A 111 8.12 -16.85 3.43
N MET A 112 8.53 -16.08 2.42
CA MET A 112 9.94 -15.78 2.14
C MET A 112 10.62 -15.06 3.33
N VAL A 113 9.99 -13.99 3.83
CA VAL A 113 10.56 -13.11 4.87
C VAL A 113 10.49 -13.71 6.27
N ASN A 114 9.51 -14.57 6.57
CA ASN A 114 9.23 -15.02 7.95
C ASN A 114 9.47 -16.51 8.22
N SER A 115 9.73 -17.34 7.21
CA SER A 115 10.18 -18.73 7.45
C SER A 115 11.44 -18.75 8.31
N GLY A 116 11.38 -19.44 9.44
CA GLY A 116 12.45 -19.49 10.46
C GLY A 116 12.32 -18.48 11.62
N LYS A 117 11.42 -17.49 11.55
CA LYS A 117 11.20 -16.54 12.66
C LYS A 117 10.29 -17.11 13.76
N ILE A 118 10.12 -16.35 14.85
CA ILE A 118 9.21 -16.64 15.97
C ILE A 118 8.10 -15.58 15.97
N GLY A 119 6.84 -15.99 16.10
CA GLY A 119 5.71 -15.06 16.23
C GLY A 119 5.52 -14.15 15.01
N GLN A 120 5.54 -14.74 13.81
CA GLN A 120 5.38 -14.04 12.52
C GLN A 120 4.56 -14.89 11.54
N SER A 121 3.65 -14.25 10.80
CA SER A 121 2.78 -14.93 9.83
C SER A 121 3.49 -15.26 8.51
N LEU A 122 3.08 -16.37 7.90
CA LEU A 122 3.41 -16.82 6.54
C LEU A 122 2.25 -16.55 5.55
N SER A 123 1.01 -16.44 6.04
CA SER A 123 -0.14 -15.96 5.26
C SER A 123 -0.09 -14.44 5.10
N ALA A 124 -0.56 -13.92 3.95
CA ALA A 124 -0.39 -12.52 3.56
C ALA A 124 -1.59 -11.61 3.84
N CYS A 125 -2.80 -12.12 3.68
CA CYS A 125 -4.02 -11.36 3.88
C CYS A 125 -5.09 -12.22 4.56
N PHE A 126 -6.09 -11.55 5.14
CA PHE A 126 -7.09 -12.15 6.03
C PHE A 126 -8.45 -11.47 5.82
N VAL A 127 -9.55 -12.13 6.15
CA VAL A 127 -10.87 -11.48 6.28
C VAL A 127 -11.36 -11.59 7.72
N LEU A 128 -11.94 -10.52 8.25
CA LEU A 128 -12.48 -10.45 9.61
C LEU A 128 -13.96 -10.01 9.59
N PRO A 129 -14.81 -10.55 10.49
CA PRO A 129 -16.21 -10.15 10.58
C PRO A 129 -16.37 -8.81 11.29
N VAL A 130 -17.38 -8.03 10.90
CA VAL A 130 -17.80 -6.81 11.58
C VAL A 130 -19.30 -6.92 11.86
N GLU A 131 -19.66 -7.31 13.08
CA GLU A 131 -21.06 -7.49 13.51
C GLU A 131 -21.61 -6.18 14.11
N ASP A 132 -22.95 -6.04 14.20
CA ASP A 132 -23.67 -4.82 14.64
C ASP A 132 -23.60 -4.51 16.17
N ASP A 133 -22.43 -4.72 16.77
CA ASP A 133 -22.16 -4.45 18.18
C ASP A 133 -20.74 -3.89 18.42
N MET A 134 -20.60 -3.05 19.46
CA MET A 134 -19.34 -2.35 19.74
C MET A 134 -18.20 -3.28 20.22
N GLU A 135 -18.50 -4.44 20.80
CA GLU A 135 -17.47 -5.40 21.21
C GLU A 135 -16.83 -6.03 19.98
N SER A 136 -17.65 -6.46 19.01
CA SER A 136 -17.22 -6.99 17.71
C SER A 136 -16.47 -5.95 16.89
N ILE A 137 -17.00 -4.73 16.75
CA ILE A 137 -16.36 -3.63 15.99
C ILE A 137 -14.97 -3.31 16.56
N LEU A 138 -14.83 -3.21 17.88
CA LEU A 138 -13.54 -2.87 18.52
C LEU A 138 -12.59 -4.09 18.57
N LYS A 139 -13.09 -5.30 18.78
CA LYS A 139 -12.29 -6.53 18.71
C LYS A 139 -11.72 -6.74 17.29
N THR A 140 -12.51 -6.56 16.25
CA THR A 140 -12.03 -6.69 14.87
C THR A 140 -11.04 -5.58 14.50
N MET A 141 -11.20 -4.36 15.01
CA MET A 141 -10.20 -3.29 14.89
C MET A 141 -8.87 -3.65 15.59
N SER A 142 -8.92 -4.30 16.76
CA SER A 142 -7.74 -4.80 17.48
C SER A 142 -7.05 -5.97 16.75
N ASN A 143 -7.85 -6.93 16.25
CA ASN A 143 -7.36 -8.05 15.43
C ASN A 143 -6.70 -7.54 14.14
N MET A 144 -7.29 -6.55 13.48
CA MET A 144 -6.69 -5.83 12.35
C MET A 144 -5.32 -5.26 12.75
N ALA A 145 -5.25 -4.51 13.86
CA ALA A 145 -4.00 -3.91 14.29
C ALA A 145 -2.86 -4.93 14.49
N MET A 146 -3.18 -6.10 15.05
CA MET A 146 -2.23 -7.21 15.23
C MET A 146 -1.81 -7.89 13.92
N ILE A 147 -2.70 -7.96 12.92
CA ILE A 147 -2.39 -8.46 11.58
C ILE A 147 -1.46 -7.49 10.81
N HIS A 148 -1.78 -6.19 10.82
CA HIS A 148 -0.97 -5.18 10.13
C HIS A 148 0.43 -5.03 10.76
N LYS A 149 0.55 -5.24 12.08
CA LYS A 149 1.84 -5.37 12.77
C LYS A 149 2.73 -6.49 12.21
N MET A 150 2.14 -7.58 11.68
CA MET A 150 2.85 -8.67 10.98
C MET A 150 3.01 -8.44 9.47
N ALA A 151 2.75 -7.22 8.99
CA ALA A 151 2.71 -6.84 7.57
C ALA A 151 1.63 -7.54 6.72
N GLY A 152 0.58 -8.07 7.36
CA GLY A 152 -0.59 -8.61 6.69
C GLY A 152 -1.60 -7.53 6.25
N GLY A 153 -2.45 -7.84 5.28
CA GLY A 153 -3.60 -7.00 4.88
C GLY A 153 -4.94 -7.61 5.32
N THR A 154 -6.01 -6.80 5.40
CA THR A 154 -7.32 -7.24 5.94
C THR A 154 -8.52 -6.83 5.09
N GLY A 155 -9.49 -7.73 4.92
CA GLY A 155 -10.76 -7.46 4.28
C GLY A 155 -11.94 -7.55 5.24
N PHE A 156 -12.98 -6.74 4.98
CA PHE A 156 -14.15 -6.60 5.83
C PHE A 156 -15.43 -6.44 4.99
N SER A 157 -16.50 -7.11 5.40
CA SER A 157 -17.87 -6.72 5.04
C SER A 157 -18.38 -5.82 6.16
N PHE A 158 -18.87 -4.63 5.82
CA PHE A 158 -19.56 -3.75 6.78
C PHE A 158 -21.09 -3.90 6.71
N SER A 159 -21.58 -4.84 5.90
CA SER A 159 -23.00 -5.00 5.52
C SER A 159 -23.93 -5.44 6.66
N HIS A 160 -23.39 -5.92 7.79
CA HIS A 160 -24.19 -6.24 8.98
C HIS A 160 -24.46 -5.03 9.87
N LEU A 161 -23.63 -3.99 9.79
CA LEU A 161 -23.80 -2.79 10.64
C LEU A 161 -25.10 -2.08 10.30
N ARG A 162 -25.82 -1.60 11.32
CA ARG A 162 -26.99 -0.76 11.09
C ARG A 162 -26.63 0.51 10.32
N PRO A 163 -27.50 1.01 9.42
CA PRO A 163 -27.23 2.20 8.66
C PRO A 163 -27.15 3.45 9.55
N LYS A 164 -26.69 4.55 8.98
CA LYS A 164 -26.72 5.87 9.59
C LYS A 164 -28.14 6.20 10.07
N ASP A 165 -28.22 6.93 11.18
CA ASP A 165 -29.45 7.40 11.83
C ASP A 165 -30.39 6.31 12.39
N ASP A 166 -30.11 5.01 12.23
CA ASP A 166 -30.84 3.95 12.93
C ASP A 166 -30.62 4.01 14.45
N ILE A 167 -31.61 3.56 15.22
CA ILE A 167 -31.69 3.75 16.67
C ILE A 167 -30.68 2.86 17.40
N ILE A 168 -29.89 3.48 18.28
CA ILE A 168 -29.05 2.80 19.26
C ILE A 168 -29.95 2.40 20.45
N GLY A 169 -30.20 1.09 20.60
CA GLY A 169 -31.22 0.58 21.50
C GLY A 169 -31.06 0.96 22.99
N THR A 170 -29.82 1.17 23.43
CA THR A 170 -29.47 1.54 24.81
C THR A 170 -29.59 3.04 25.08
N SER A 171 -28.94 3.89 24.27
CA SER A 171 -28.91 5.35 24.47
C SER A 171 -30.10 6.10 23.86
N LYS A 172 -30.87 5.45 22.98
CA LYS A 172 -31.87 6.06 22.08
C LYS A 172 -31.32 7.10 21.10
N GLY A 173 -29.99 7.24 21.02
CA GLY A 173 -29.32 8.07 20.02
C GLY A 173 -29.34 7.45 18.61
N LYS A 174 -28.80 8.19 17.66
CA LYS A 174 -28.65 7.81 16.24
C LYS A 174 -27.31 7.13 15.97
N SER A 175 -27.31 6.14 15.06
CA SER A 175 -26.11 5.51 14.51
C SER A 175 -25.34 6.44 13.57
N THR A 176 -24.01 6.32 13.54
CA THR A 176 -23.13 6.98 12.56
C THR A 176 -23.00 6.20 11.24
N GLY A 177 -23.51 4.96 11.18
CA GLY A 177 -23.46 4.09 10.00
C GLY A 177 -22.09 3.45 9.73
N PRO A 178 -22.00 2.51 8.76
CA PRO A 178 -20.80 1.74 8.49
C PRO A 178 -19.61 2.60 8.04
N VAL A 179 -19.86 3.63 7.23
CA VAL A 179 -18.81 4.47 6.63
C VAL A 179 -17.97 5.20 7.69
N ALA A 180 -18.58 5.63 8.80
CA ALA A 180 -17.85 6.22 9.92
C ALA A 180 -16.89 5.24 10.60
N PHE A 181 -17.28 3.96 10.74
CA PHE A 181 -16.39 2.92 11.26
C PHE A 181 -15.28 2.54 10.27
N MET A 182 -15.55 2.58 8.96
CA MET A 182 -14.51 2.41 7.94
C MET A 182 -13.42 3.49 8.07
N GLN A 183 -13.79 4.74 8.32
CA GLN A 183 -12.81 5.81 8.54
C GLN A 183 -12.02 5.62 9.84
N ALA A 184 -12.66 5.19 10.94
CA ALA A 184 -11.93 4.82 12.16
C ALA A 184 -10.92 3.68 11.93
N TYR A 185 -11.28 2.67 11.12
CA TYR A 185 -10.37 1.59 10.71
C TYR A 185 -9.22 2.12 9.83
N ASN A 186 -9.49 3.08 8.93
CA ASN A 186 -8.48 3.74 8.11
C ASN A 186 -7.45 4.47 8.97
N ASP A 187 -7.90 5.16 10.02
CA ASP A 187 -7.03 6.03 10.81
C ASP A 187 -6.15 5.21 11.77
N VAL A 188 -6.67 4.11 12.33
CA VAL A 188 -5.87 3.10 13.04
C VAL A 188 -4.86 2.44 12.10
N CYS A 189 -5.27 2.04 10.89
CA CYS A 189 -4.36 1.50 9.87
C CYS A 189 -3.22 2.48 9.51
N SER A 190 -3.51 3.79 9.50
CA SER A 190 -2.51 4.84 9.23
C SER A 190 -1.43 4.98 10.31
N GLN A 191 -1.74 4.65 11.56
CA GLN A 191 -0.74 4.63 12.65
C GLN A 191 0.19 3.40 12.56
N ILE A 192 -0.28 2.30 11.97
CA ILE A 192 0.41 1.00 11.98
C ILE A 192 1.29 0.86 10.73
N ARG A 193 2.43 1.55 10.74
CA ARG A 193 3.46 1.43 9.69
C ARG A 193 4.12 0.05 9.74
N GLN A 194 3.74 -0.81 8.80
CA GLN A 194 4.23 -2.19 8.69
C GLN A 194 5.76 -2.18 8.48
N GLY A 195 6.51 -2.66 9.49
CA GLY A 195 7.97 -2.61 9.50
C GLY A 195 8.55 -1.19 9.38
N GLY A 196 7.81 -0.16 9.79
CA GLY A 196 8.21 1.26 9.70
C GLY A 196 8.10 1.89 8.30
N VAL A 197 8.06 1.08 7.23
CA VAL A 197 8.20 1.56 5.83
C VAL A 197 6.94 1.34 4.99
N ARG A 198 6.19 0.25 5.20
CA ARG A 198 5.05 -0.12 4.36
C ARG A 198 3.71 0.33 4.98
N ARG A 199 2.82 0.86 4.15
CA ARG A 199 1.45 1.22 4.54
C ARG A 199 0.58 -0.05 4.66
N GLY A 200 -0.33 -0.09 5.62
CA GLY A 200 -1.37 -1.11 5.65
C GLY A 200 -2.33 -0.99 4.47
N ALA A 201 -2.97 -2.10 4.09
CA ALA A 201 -3.94 -2.17 3.01
C ALA A 201 -5.18 -2.95 3.44
N ASN A 202 -6.36 -2.37 3.16
CA ASN A 202 -7.67 -2.90 3.52
C ASN A 202 -8.57 -3.09 2.29
N MET A 203 -9.51 -4.05 2.38
CA MET A 203 -10.70 -4.12 1.52
C MET A 203 -11.94 -3.79 2.35
N GLY A 204 -12.79 -2.90 1.86
CA GLY A 204 -14.05 -2.50 2.49
C GLY A 204 -15.22 -2.78 1.57
N ILE A 205 -16.09 -3.70 1.97
CA ILE A 205 -17.21 -4.17 1.14
C ILE A 205 -18.54 -3.84 1.78
N LEU A 206 -19.50 -3.45 0.94
CA LEU A 206 -20.89 -3.23 1.31
C LEU A 206 -21.82 -3.86 0.26
N HIS A 207 -22.89 -4.49 0.72
CA HIS A 207 -23.88 -5.15 -0.14
C HIS A 207 -24.83 -4.13 -0.80
N TYR A 208 -25.23 -4.37 -2.05
CA TYR A 208 -26.04 -3.43 -2.84
C TYR A 208 -27.38 -3.05 -2.19
N THR A 209 -27.97 -3.93 -1.38
CA THR A 209 -29.21 -3.70 -0.62
C THR A 209 -29.02 -2.92 0.69
N HIS A 210 -27.80 -2.55 1.07
CA HIS A 210 -27.57 -1.84 2.33
C HIS A 210 -28.05 -0.37 2.24
N PRO A 211 -28.78 0.19 3.24
CA PRO A 211 -29.35 1.55 3.13
C PRO A 211 -28.34 2.72 3.04
N ASP A 212 -27.06 2.49 3.27
CA ASP A 212 -25.97 3.46 3.04
C ASP A 212 -25.19 3.25 1.73
N ILE A 213 -25.66 2.39 0.79
CA ILE A 213 -24.89 2.00 -0.40
C ILE A 213 -24.37 3.18 -1.25
N LEU A 214 -25.19 4.21 -1.48
CA LEU A 214 -24.76 5.37 -2.29
C LEU A 214 -23.77 6.25 -1.53
N ARG A 215 -23.95 6.37 -0.20
CA ARG A 215 -23.02 7.09 0.70
C ARG A 215 -21.65 6.42 0.72
N PHE A 216 -21.62 5.08 0.77
CA PHE A 216 -20.40 4.28 0.68
C PHE A 216 -19.68 4.48 -0.65
N ALA A 217 -20.41 4.44 -1.76
CA ALA A 217 -19.84 4.61 -3.10
C ALA A 217 -19.14 5.98 -3.27
N VAL A 218 -19.78 7.09 -2.87
CA VAL A 218 -19.20 8.44 -3.02
C VAL A 218 -18.14 8.79 -1.98
N HIS A 219 -17.93 8.01 -0.92
CA HIS A 219 -17.04 8.42 0.18
C HIS A 219 -15.56 8.50 -0.20
N LYS A 220 -15.16 7.94 -1.35
CA LYS A 220 -13.80 8.06 -1.92
C LYS A 220 -13.63 9.17 -2.98
N VAL A 221 -14.66 9.99 -3.19
CA VAL A 221 -14.57 11.27 -3.94
C VAL A 221 -13.54 12.22 -3.28
N ASP A 222 -13.39 12.10 -1.95
CA ASP A 222 -12.28 12.69 -1.19
C ASP A 222 -11.07 11.74 -1.21
N GLU A 223 -10.07 12.08 -2.02
CA GLU A 223 -8.82 11.33 -2.16
C GLU A 223 -7.97 11.24 -0.86
N PHE A 224 -8.34 11.92 0.23
CA PHE A 224 -7.65 11.83 1.53
C PHE A 224 -8.37 10.86 2.49
N SER A 225 -9.69 10.76 2.40
CA SER A 225 -10.53 9.80 3.14
C SER A 225 -10.32 8.36 2.66
N LEU A 226 -10.47 7.39 3.57
CA LEU A 226 -10.30 5.95 3.30
C LEU A 226 -9.02 5.55 2.53
N THR A 227 -7.94 6.32 2.62
CA THR A 227 -6.72 6.11 1.80
C THR A 227 -5.91 4.83 2.09
N ASN A 228 -6.31 4.01 3.08
CA ASN A 228 -5.80 2.64 3.28
C ASN A 228 -6.72 1.56 2.67
N PHE A 229 -7.91 1.92 2.17
CA PHE A 229 -8.93 1.01 1.64
C PHE A 229 -9.01 1.08 0.11
N ASN A 230 -9.09 -0.10 -0.52
CA ASN A 230 -9.90 -0.27 -1.72
C ASN A 230 -11.34 -0.54 -1.26
N ILE A 231 -12.35 -0.11 -2.03
CA ILE A 231 -13.76 -0.43 -1.76
C ILE A 231 -14.41 -1.14 -2.94
N SER A 232 -15.36 -2.03 -2.65
CA SER A 232 -16.14 -2.73 -3.67
C SER A 232 -17.57 -3.01 -3.22
N THR A 233 -18.51 -2.93 -4.15
CA THR A 233 -19.90 -3.31 -3.93
C THR A 233 -20.09 -4.80 -4.22
N THR A 234 -20.75 -5.53 -3.32
CA THR A 234 -21.24 -6.89 -3.62
C THR A 234 -22.62 -6.83 -4.25
N VAL A 235 -22.76 -7.50 -5.39
CA VAL A 235 -23.98 -7.64 -6.20
C VAL A 235 -24.28 -9.12 -6.48
N THR A 236 -25.48 -9.39 -6.98
CA THR A 236 -26.01 -10.72 -7.32
C THR A 236 -26.40 -10.81 -8.78
N GLU A 237 -26.65 -12.03 -9.29
CA GLU A 237 -27.30 -12.26 -10.59
C GLU A 237 -28.65 -11.48 -10.62
N GLU A 238 -29.44 -11.54 -9.54
CA GLU A 238 -30.71 -10.80 -9.37
C GLU A 238 -30.55 -9.29 -9.56
N PHE A 239 -29.51 -8.68 -8.97
CA PHE A 239 -29.23 -7.24 -9.19
C PHE A 239 -28.92 -6.94 -10.65
N MET A 240 -28.11 -7.79 -11.32
CA MET A 240 -27.70 -7.57 -12.71
C MET A 240 -28.85 -7.83 -13.70
N GLU A 241 -29.74 -8.77 -13.42
CA GLU A 241 -31.02 -8.92 -14.11
C GLU A 241 -31.89 -7.66 -13.89
N LYS A 242 -31.96 -7.15 -12.65
CA LYS A 242 -32.71 -5.93 -12.33
C LYS A 242 -32.16 -4.68 -13.02
N VAL A 243 -30.84 -4.53 -13.18
CA VAL A 243 -30.22 -3.46 -14.00
C VAL A 243 -30.83 -3.45 -15.40
N LYS A 244 -30.88 -4.62 -16.04
CA LYS A 244 -31.47 -4.77 -17.38
C LYS A 244 -32.97 -4.48 -17.39
N GLU A 245 -33.72 -4.95 -16.40
CA GLU A 245 -35.16 -4.64 -16.29
C GLU A 245 -35.45 -3.16 -16.07
N ASP A 246 -34.61 -2.48 -15.28
CA ASP A 246 -34.83 -1.10 -14.84
C ASP A 246 -34.37 -0.05 -15.84
N SER A 247 -33.54 -0.44 -16.82
CA SER A 247 -33.08 0.42 -17.92
C SER A 247 -34.23 1.06 -18.70
N LYS A 248 -35.39 0.38 -18.80
CA LYS A 248 -36.62 0.89 -19.42
C LYS A 248 -37.29 2.06 -18.68
N TYR A 249 -36.85 2.38 -17.46
CA TYR A 249 -37.30 3.52 -16.65
C TYR A 249 -36.26 4.67 -16.60
N VAL A 250 -35.30 4.66 -17.52
CA VAL A 250 -34.21 5.65 -17.62
C VAL A 250 -34.19 6.23 -19.04
N ASP A 251 -34.88 7.36 -19.23
CA ASP A 251 -35.07 7.97 -20.56
C ASP A 251 -33.80 8.58 -21.16
N SER A 252 -32.80 8.91 -20.33
CA SER A 252 -31.51 9.49 -20.71
C SER A 252 -30.42 9.15 -19.70
N GLU A 253 -29.15 9.20 -20.12
CA GLU A 253 -28.00 9.09 -19.21
C GLU A 253 -28.07 10.18 -18.12
N ILE A 254 -27.73 9.80 -16.87
CA ILE A 254 -27.85 10.67 -15.70
C ILE A 254 -26.48 11.30 -15.40
N ASP A 255 -26.41 12.63 -15.46
CA ASP A 255 -25.21 13.33 -15.01
C ASP A 255 -25.17 13.43 -13.47
N PHE A 256 -24.37 12.57 -12.84
CA PHE A 256 -24.10 12.62 -11.40
C PHE A 256 -23.02 13.67 -11.02
N MET A 257 -22.31 14.29 -11.98
CA MET A 257 -21.18 15.19 -11.70
C MET A 257 -21.52 16.37 -10.76
N PRO A 258 -22.67 17.06 -10.89
CA PRO A 258 -23.00 18.17 -9.99
C PRO A 258 -23.12 17.72 -8.52
N ILE A 259 -23.69 16.54 -8.28
CA ILE A 259 -23.85 15.97 -6.93
C ILE A 259 -22.50 15.46 -6.40
N ILE A 260 -21.67 14.87 -7.26
CA ILE A 260 -20.31 14.42 -6.92
C ILE A 260 -19.43 15.61 -6.53
N GLU A 261 -19.53 16.75 -7.22
CA GLU A 261 -18.77 17.95 -6.86
C GLU A 261 -19.31 18.60 -5.58
N GLU A 262 -20.62 18.61 -5.31
CA GLU A 262 -21.15 19.00 -4.00
C GLU A 262 -20.61 18.12 -2.84
N VAL A 263 -20.51 16.80 -3.05
CA VAL A 263 -19.87 15.89 -2.08
C VAL A 263 -18.40 16.25 -1.86
N LYS A 264 -17.67 16.57 -2.95
CA LYS A 264 -16.25 16.96 -2.93
C LYS A 264 -16.03 18.30 -2.19
N GLU A 265 -16.86 19.31 -2.46
CA GLU A 265 -16.88 20.57 -1.74
C GLU A 265 -17.18 20.36 -0.25
N ALA A 266 -18.22 19.59 0.08
CA ALA A 266 -18.57 19.24 1.46
C ALA A 266 -17.39 18.56 2.19
N HIS A 267 -16.67 17.66 1.52
CA HIS A 267 -15.52 16.99 2.08
C HIS A 267 -14.33 17.92 2.35
N ALA A 268 -14.18 19.03 1.61
CA ALA A 268 -13.13 20.03 1.83
C ALA A 268 -13.38 20.95 3.04
N ILE A 269 -14.61 20.98 3.58
CA ILE A 269 -14.97 21.80 4.74
C ILE A 269 -14.24 21.28 6.00
N ARG A 270 -13.57 22.20 6.71
CA ARG A 270 -12.82 21.90 7.95
C ARG A 270 -13.68 21.89 9.21
N ASP A 271 -14.79 22.61 9.20
CA ASP A 271 -15.80 22.55 10.25
C ASP A 271 -16.57 21.23 10.13
N LEU A 272 -16.52 20.39 11.16
CA LEU A 272 -17.03 19.03 11.09
C LEU A 272 -18.57 18.98 11.02
N ASP A 273 -19.25 19.90 11.71
CA ASP A 273 -20.72 19.91 11.75
C ASP A 273 -21.27 20.44 10.42
N LEU A 274 -20.67 21.51 9.87
CA LEU A 274 -21.03 22.01 8.54
C LEU A 274 -20.68 21.00 7.44
N LYS A 275 -19.53 20.31 7.53
CA LYS A 275 -19.17 19.20 6.63
C LYS A 275 -20.24 18.10 6.65
N ASN A 276 -20.65 17.67 7.84
CA ASN A 276 -21.67 16.63 8.00
C ASN A 276 -23.02 17.05 7.42
N VAL A 277 -23.46 18.31 7.62
CA VAL A 277 -24.70 18.84 7.03
C VAL A 277 -24.63 18.87 5.50
N ARG A 278 -23.58 19.45 4.91
CA ARG A 278 -23.44 19.54 3.45
C ARG A 278 -23.31 18.17 2.79
N LEU A 279 -22.59 17.23 3.42
CA LEU A 279 -22.49 15.86 2.94
C LEU A 279 -23.84 15.14 2.99
N GLU A 280 -24.67 15.39 4.01
CA GLU A 280 -26.01 14.82 4.09
C GLU A 280 -26.97 15.41 3.04
N GLU A 281 -26.90 16.72 2.77
CA GLU A 281 -27.66 17.37 1.68
C GLU A 281 -27.32 16.76 0.31
N ALA A 282 -26.02 16.65 -0.01
CA ALA A 282 -25.55 16.10 -1.29
C ALA A 282 -25.87 14.60 -1.45
N VAL A 283 -25.66 13.81 -0.39
CA VAL A 283 -26.04 12.39 -0.39
C VAL A 283 -27.56 12.21 -0.48
N SER A 284 -28.36 13.06 0.13
CA SER A 284 -29.83 13.00 0.00
C SER A 284 -30.29 13.21 -1.44
N LYS A 285 -29.70 14.18 -2.16
CA LYS A 285 -29.96 14.38 -3.60
C LYS A 285 -29.66 13.13 -4.42
N LEU A 286 -28.57 12.42 -4.09
CA LEU A 286 -28.17 11.18 -4.76
C LEU A 286 -29.22 10.07 -4.59
N TYR A 287 -29.79 9.91 -3.38
CA TYR A 287 -30.91 8.99 -3.16
C TYR A 287 -32.17 9.40 -3.93
N GLU A 288 -32.54 10.69 -3.97
CA GLU A 288 -33.71 11.17 -4.73
C GLU A 288 -33.58 10.98 -6.27
N VAL A 289 -32.36 10.98 -6.80
CA VAL A 289 -32.08 10.64 -8.20
C VAL A 289 -32.18 9.13 -8.43
N CYS A 290 -31.51 8.32 -7.60
CA CYS A 290 -31.50 6.86 -7.75
C CYS A 290 -32.80 6.16 -7.34
N ARG A 291 -33.70 6.80 -6.59
CA ARG A 291 -34.96 6.21 -6.09
C ARG A 291 -35.84 5.69 -7.23
N ALA A 292 -36.44 4.53 -6.98
CA ALA A 292 -37.48 3.93 -7.81
C ALA A 292 -38.81 4.66 -7.60
N LYS A 293 -39.47 5.09 -8.69
CA LYS A 293 -40.65 5.95 -8.70
C LYS A 293 -41.87 5.29 -9.34
N GLN A 294 -41.67 4.20 -10.09
CA GLN A 294 -42.73 3.45 -10.78
C GLN A 294 -42.97 2.06 -10.16
N GLU A 295 -44.15 1.49 -10.42
CA GLU A 295 -44.46 0.12 -10.03
C GLU A 295 -43.63 -0.88 -10.87
N GLY A 296 -43.05 -1.88 -10.21
CA GLY A 296 -42.11 -2.84 -10.82
C GLY A 296 -40.68 -2.31 -11.05
N GLU A 297 -40.42 -1.02 -10.88
CA GLU A 297 -39.06 -0.44 -10.88
C GLU A 297 -38.32 -0.81 -9.59
N GLY A 298 -37.02 -1.09 -9.69
CA GLY A 298 -36.10 -1.07 -8.56
C GLY A 298 -36.05 -2.31 -7.69
N TYR A 299 -35.10 -2.27 -6.75
CA TYR A 299 -34.83 -3.25 -5.72
C TYR A 299 -34.91 -2.61 -4.32
N ASP A 300 -35.05 -3.43 -3.30
CA ASP A 300 -35.29 -2.98 -1.92
C ASP A 300 -33.99 -2.70 -1.16
N LEU A 301 -33.90 -1.56 -0.48
CA LEU A 301 -32.90 -1.31 0.55
C LEU A 301 -33.38 -1.89 1.88
N VAL A 302 -32.59 -2.77 2.51
CA VAL A 302 -33.00 -3.55 3.67
C VAL A 302 -32.09 -3.25 4.86
N ASN A 303 -32.66 -2.76 5.96
CA ASN A 303 -31.93 -2.56 7.21
C ASN A 303 -31.50 -3.94 7.80
N PRO A 304 -30.20 -4.26 7.89
CA PRO A 304 -29.71 -5.60 8.20
C PRO A 304 -30.08 -6.07 9.62
N ARG A 305 -30.26 -5.12 10.54
CA ARG A 305 -30.63 -5.37 11.95
C ARG A 305 -32.11 -5.72 12.13
N THR A 306 -33.00 -5.33 11.19
CA THR A 306 -34.46 -5.49 11.34
C THR A 306 -35.13 -6.29 10.23
N GLY A 307 -34.44 -6.52 9.10
CA GLY A 307 -35.03 -7.17 7.92
C GLY A 307 -36.14 -6.35 7.25
N LYS A 308 -36.28 -5.06 7.60
CA LYS A 308 -37.29 -4.17 7.02
C LYS A 308 -36.72 -3.41 5.83
N VAL A 309 -37.54 -3.28 4.79
CA VAL A 309 -37.31 -2.36 3.67
C VAL A 309 -37.34 -0.92 4.21
N THR A 310 -36.39 -0.09 3.79
CA THR A 310 -36.29 1.33 4.18
C THR A 310 -36.56 2.29 3.03
N ASP A 311 -36.19 1.92 1.81
CA ASP A 311 -36.40 2.67 0.56
C ASP A 311 -36.24 1.69 -0.63
N ARG A 312 -36.46 2.15 -1.87
CA ARG A 312 -36.28 1.34 -3.09
C ARG A 312 -35.50 2.11 -4.15
N LEU A 313 -34.46 1.52 -4.72
CA LEU A 313 -33.60 2.15 -5.74
C LEU A 313 -33.73 1.46 -7.09
N ASN A 314 -33.65 2.23 -8.17
CA ASN A 314 -33.53 1.71 -9.53
C ASN A 314 -32.13 1.13 -9.74
N ALA A 315 -32.03 -0.13 -10.16
CA ALA A 315 -30.77 -0.85 -10.31
C ALA A 315 -29.87 -0.24 -11.39
N GLN A 316 -30.42 0.17 -12.55
CA GLN A 316 -29.67 0.84 -13.62
C GLN A 316 -29.03 2.14 -13.11
N LYS A 317 -29.80 3.00 -12.43
CA LYS A 317 -29.29 4.29 -11.90
C LYS A 317 -28.15 4.09 -10.89
N VAL A 318 -28.17 3.01 -10.12
CA VAL A 318 -27.09 2.65 -9.19
C VAL A 318 -25.88 2.06 -9.93
N PHE A 319 -26.10 1.27 -10.99
CA PHE A 319 -25.05 0.72 -11.85
C PHE A 319 -24.29 1.81 -12.62
N ASP A 320 -25.00 2.83 -13.12
CA ASP A 320 -24.40 4.02 -13.75
C ASP A 320 -23.54 4.82 -12.76
N LEU A 321 -24.05 5.05 -11.54
CA LEU A 321 -23.28 5.75 -10.51
C LEU A 321 -21.97 5.02 -10.16
N ILE A 322 -22.00 3.70 -9.94
CA ILE A 322 -20.76 2.97 -9.58
C ILE A 322 -19.78 2.89 -10.75
N THR A 323 -20.25 2.82 -12.00
CA THR A 323 -19.35 2.78 -13.16
C THR A 323 -18.75 4.15 -13.47
N GLN A 324 -19.49 5.26 -13.26
CA GLN A 324 -18.96 6.63 -13.32
C GLN A 324 -17.95 6.91 -12.21
N LEU A 325 -18.23 6.52 -10.96
CA LEU A 325 -17.28 6.67 -9.84
C LEU A 325 -16.00 5.85 -10.08
N ALA A 326 -16.14 4.59 -10.53
CA ALA A 326 -15.00 3.76 -10.88
C ALA A 326 -14.16 4.38 -12.01
N TRP A 327 -14.81 4.88 -13.07
CA TRP A 327 -14.15 5.60 -14.17
C TRP A 327 -13.37 6.83 -13.67
N GLN A 328 -13.90 7.56 -12.68
CA GLN A 328 -13.30 8.79 -12.17
C GLN A 328 -12.18 8.56 -11.14
N TYR A 329 -12.35 7.62 -10.20
CA TYR A 329 -11.49 7.44 -9.01
C TYR A 329 -10.83 6.06 -8.88
N GLY A 330 -11.21 5.08 -9.71
CA GLY A 330 -10.77 3.68 -9.62
C GLY A 330 -11.44 2.86 -8.49
N ASP A 331 -12.51 3.37 -7.89
CA ASP A 331 -13.37 2.70 -6.90
C ASP A 331 -14.83 3.17 -7.11
N PRO A 332 -15.86 2.38 -6.74
CA PRO A 332 -15.78 1.03 -6.18
C PRO A 332 -15.60 -0.05 -7.24
N GLY A 333 -14.94 -1.17 -6.89
CA GLY A 333 -15.01 -2.39 -7.70
C GLY A 333 -16.36 -3.12 -7.56
N MET A 334 -16.60 -4.13 -8.38
CA MET A 334 -17.83 -4.96 -8.32
C MET A 334 -17.50 -6.44 -8.07
N ILE A 335 -18.28 -7.09 -7.20
CA ILE A 335 -18.09 -8.48 -6.76
C ILE A 335 -19.42 -9.25 -6.86
N LEU A 336 -19.43 -10.36 -7.60
CA LEU A 336 -20.59 -11.26 -7.77
C LEU A 336 -20.60 -12.28 -6.62
N VAL A 337 -21.34 -11.96 -5.55
CA VAL A 337 -21.21 -12.63 -4.25
C VAL A 337 -21.87 -14.02 -4.21
N ASP A 338 -22.93 -14.22 -4.98
CA ASP A 338 -23.62 -15.49 -5.16
C ASP A 338 -22.82 -16.48 -6.01
N ARG A 339 -22.15 -16.03 -7.07
CA ARG A 339 -21.18 -16.85 -7.84
C ARG A 339 -20.06 -17.38 -6.96
N ILE A 340 -19.51 -16.51 -6.10
CA ILE A 340 -18.50 -16.89 -5.10
C ILE A 340 -19.04 -17.95 -4.12
N ASN A 341 -20.30 -17.84 -3.69
CA ASN A 341 -20.89 -18.75 -2.69
C ASN A 341 -21.47 -20.05 -3.26
N SER A 342 -21.84 -20.09 -4.53
CA SER A 342 -22.29 -21.28 -5.27
C SER A 342 -21.14 -22.05 -5.93
N GLY A 343 -20.06 -21.35 -6.28
CA GLY A 343 -18.87 -21.89 -6.93
C GLY A 343 -17.87 -22.59 -5.98
N ARG A 344 -16.67 -22.87 -6.51
CA ARG A 344 -15.58 -23.52 -5.76
C ARG A 344 -14.90 -22.61 -4.72
N ALA A 345 -15.22 -21.30 -4.72
CA ALA A 345 -14.65 -20.29 -3.83
C ALA A 345 -15.16 -20.40 -2.38
N ASN A 346 -16.44 -20.76 -2.18
CA ASN A 346 -16.95 -21.23 -0.90
C ASN A 346 -17.06 -22.77 -0.89
N PRO A 347 -15.99 -23.51 -0.52
CA PRO A 347 -16.06 -24.96 -0.44
C PRO A 347 -16.96 -25.47 0.70
N THR A 348 -17.33 -24.61 1.65
CA THR A 348 -17.98 -24.99 2.93
C THR A 348 -19.20 -24.12 3.25
N PRO A 349 -20.22 -24.01 2.37
CA PRO A 349 -21.33 -23.07 2.53
C PRO A 349 -22.22 -23.35 3.76
N LYS A 350 -22.13 -24.55 4.34
CA LYS A 350 -22.81 -24.91 5.61
C LYS A 350 -22.16 -24.29 6.85
N ILE A 351 -20.90 -23.85 6.77
CA ILE A 351 -20.22 -23.10 7.83
C ILE A 351 -20.77 -21.67 7.86
N GLY A 352 -20.62 -20.94 6.76
CA GLY A 352 -21.14 -19.59 6.53
C GLY A 352 -21.09 -19.19 5.05
N GLN A 353 -21.56 -17.98 4.75
CA GLN A 353 -21.39 -17.35 3.44
C GLN A 353 -20.12 -16.49 3.43
N ILE A 354 -19.54 -16.31 2.25
CA ILE A 354 -18.44 -15.37 2.01
C ILE A 354 -19.07 -14.02 1.63
N GLU A 355 -18.83 -13.02 2.46
CA GLU A 355 -19.35 -11.65 2.28
C GLU A 355 -18.24 -10.65 1.91
N ALA A 356 -16.97 -11.07 1.97
CA ALA A 356 -15.81 -10.21 1.74
C ALA A 356 -14.63 -10.95 1.08
N THR A 357 -13.77 -10.16 0.44
CA THR A 357 -12.50 -10.59 -0.14
C THR A 357 -11.33 -9.90 0.56
N ASN A 358 -10.11 -10.39 0.34
CA ASN A 358 -8.88 -9.77 0.80
C ASN A 358 -8.55 -8.44 0.04
N PRO A 359 -7.56 -7.64 0.47
CA PRO A 359 -7.19 -6.35 -0.16
C PRO A 359 -6.90 -6.33 -1.66
N CYS A 360 -6.54 -7.48 -2.25
CA CYS A 360 -6.27 -7.63 -3.69
C CYS A 360 -7.34 -8.46 -4.43
N ALA A 361 -8.43 -8.79 -3.71
CA ALA A 361 -9.63 -9.50 -4.13
C ALA A 361 -9.49 -10.98 -4.58
N GLU A 362 -8.28 -11.51 -4.81
CA GLU A 362 -8.10 -12.88 -5.32
C GLU A 362 -8.60 -14.00 -4.40
N GLN A 363 -8.76 -13.72 -3.10
CA GLN A 363 -9.38 -14.63 -2.14
C GLN A 363 -10.65 -14.01 -1.53
N PRO A 364 -11.83 -14.34 -2.09
CA PRO A 364 -13.03 -14.57 -1.29
C PRO A 364 -12.74 -15.49 -0.10
N LEU A 365 -13.03 -15.02 1.11
CA LEU A 365 -12.68 -15.68 2.36
C LEU A 365 -13.85 -15.67 3.35
N LEU A 366 -13.99 -16.75 4.12
CA LEU A 366 -14.90 -16.76 5.28
C LEU A 366 -14.30 -15.92 6.42
N PRO A 367 -15.13 -15.44 7.37
CA PRO A 367 -14.63 -14.75 8.56
C PRO A 367 -13.56 -15.56 9.30
N TYR A 368 -12.41 -14.90 9.55
CA TYR A 368 -11.17 -15.47 10.09
C TYR A 368 -10.38 -16.41 9.15
N ASP A 369 -10.71 -16.56 7.87
CA ASP A 369 -9.91 -17.34 6.91
C ASP A 369 -8.72 -16.51 6.35
N ALA A 370 -7.73 -17.13 5.69
CA ALA A 370 -6.46 -16.49 5.35
C ALA A 370 -5.79 -16.91 4.02
N CYS A 371 -5.15 -15.95 3.35
CA CYS A 371 -4.42 -16.16 2.09
C CYS A 371 -3.04 -16.82 2.32
N THR A 372 -2.97 -18.14 2.13
CA THR A 372 -1.71 -18.91 2.01
C THR A 372 -1.38 -19.10 0.53
N LEU A 373 -0.33 -18.42 0.05
CA LEU A 373 -0.12 -18.11 -1.38
C LEU A 373 1.27 -18.48 -1.91
N GLY A 374 1.34 -18.84 -3.20
CA GLY A 374 2.58 -18.94 -3.98
C GLY A 374 2.28 -19.12 -5.47
N SER A 375 3.24 -18.79 -6.35
CA SER A 375 3.00 -18.76 -7.81
C SER A 375 4.03 -19.54 -8.62
N VAL A 376 3.56 -20.24 -9.64
CA VAL A 376 4.35 -20.96 -10.65
C VAL A 376 4.77 -20.01 -11.78
N ASN A 377 6.06 -20.02 -12.16
CA ASN A 377 6.56 -19.19 -13.26
C ASN A 377 6.41 -19.91 -14.61
N LEU A 378 5.37 -19.57 -15.38
CA LEU A 378 5.00 -20.25 -16.61
C LEU A 378 6.08 -20.19 -17.71
N ALA A 379 6.86 -19.11 -17.76
CA ALA A 379 7.95 -18.93 -18.73
C ALA A 379 9.05 -20.01 -18.64
N LYS A 380 9.18 -20.66 -17.49
CA LYS A 380 10.15 -21.75 -17.21
C LYS A 380 9.71 -23.12 -17.72
N PHE A 381 8.56 -23.20 -18.41
CA PHE A 381 8.00 -24.44 -18.98
C PHE A 381 7.82 -24.39 -20.50
N VAL A 382 8.45 -23.43 -21.19
CA VAL A 382 8.53 -23.38 -22.66
C VAL A 382 9.93 -23.80 -23.09
N GLU A 383 10.00 -24.92 -23.84
CA GLU A 383 11.21 -25.49 -24.44
C GLU A 383 11.30 -25.15 -25.93
N ASN A 384 12.51 -24.97 -26.45
CA ASN A 384 12.77 -25.05 -27.89
C ASN A 384 13.08 -26.52 -28.22
N THR A 385 12.46 -27.11 -29.26
CA THR A 385 12.96 -28.39 -29.79
C THR A 385 13.97 -28.16 -30.90
N GLU A 386 15.23 -28.51 -30.65
CA GLU A 386 16.20 -28.79 -31.72
C GLU A 386 15.73 -30.03 -32.52
N GLY A 387 16.04 -30.05 -33.81
CA GLY A 387 15.30 -30.86 -34.78
C GLY A 387 15.39 -32.37 -34.60
N THR A 388 14.31 -33.00 -34.09
CA THR A 388 14.04 -34.43 -34.32
C THR A 388 12.54 -34.69 -34.52
N ARG A 389 12.07 -34.63 -35.77
CA ARG A 389 10.80 -35.25 -36.16
C ARG A 389 10.97 -36.78 -36.12
N SER A 390 10.81 -37.38 -34.95
CA SER A 390 10.52 -38.82 -34.86
C SER A 390 9.10 -39.04 -35.39
N VAL A 391 8.97 -39.29 -36.69
CA VAL A 391 7.70 -39.66 -37.31
C VAL A 391 7.32 -41.05 -36.79
N VAL A 392 6.51 -41.08 -35.74
CA VAL A 392 5.87 -42.31 -35.25
C VAL A 392 4.68 -42.59 -36.17
N ASP A 393 4.99 -43.10 -37.36
CA ASP A 393 3.98 -43.42 -38.36
C ASP A 393 3.26 -44.71 -37.95
N THR A 394 2.12 -44.57 -37.29
CA THR A 394 1.30 -45.70 -36.88
C THR A 394 0.41 -46.19 -38.03
N GLU A 395 1.01 -46.75 -39.08
CA GLU A 395 0.51 -47.95 -39.77
C GLU A 395 1.45 -48.47 -40.88
N GLN A 396 1.51 -49.81 -41.01
CA GLN A 396 2.04 -50.57 -42.17
C GLN A 396 3.48 -50.27 -42.63
N GLY A 397 4.46 -50.93 -42.01
CA GLY A 397 5.87 -50.82 -42.40
C GLY A 397 6.22 -51.48 -43.76
N ARG A 398 6.82 -50.69 -44.66
CA ARG A 398 7.70 -51.12 -45.75
C ARG A 398 8.75 -50.04 -46.02
N SER A 399 10.02 -50.36 -45.86
CA SER A 399 11.14 -49.49 -46.23
C SER A 399 11.40 -49.57 -47.74
N VAL A 400 11.30 -48.44 -48.43
CA VAL A 400 11.85 -48.24 -49.79
C VAL A 400 12.68 -46.97 -49.74
N GLU A 401 13.99 -47.11 -49.92
CA GLU A 401 14.91 -45.98 -50.04
C GLU A 401 14.84 -45.45 -51.48
N ASP A 402 14.36 -44.22 -51.65
CA ASP A 402 14.37 -43.49 -52.93
C ASP A 402 15.50 -42.43 -52.90
N PRO A 403 16.61 -42.65 -53.63
CA PRO A 403 17.74 -41.71 -53.63
C PRO A 403 17.46 -40.36 -54.28
N GLU A 404 16.41 -40.21 -55.10
CA GLU A 404 16.13 -38.94 -55.79
C GLU A 404 15.52 -37.90 -54.87
N ARG A 405 14.79 -38.31 -53.83
CA ARG A 405 14.16 -37.38 -52.87
C ARG A 405 15.19 -36.57 -52.08
N SER A 406 16.35 -37.15 -51.78
CA SER A 406 17.41 -36.50 -51.00
C SER A 406 18.03 -35.28 -51.70
N ARG A 407 18.09 -35.26 -53.04
CA ARG A 407 18.66 -34.12 -53.79
C ARG A 407 17.77 -32.88 -53.88
N ARG A 408 16.48 -32.98 -53.49
CA ARG A 408 15.56 -31.83 -53.48
C ARG A 408 15.51 -31.07 -52.16
N ILE A 409 16.44 -31.36 -51.24
CA ILE A 409 16.49 -30.78 -49.88
C ILE A 409 17.62 -29.75 -49.74
N GLU A 410 18.59 -29.72 -50.68
CA GLU A 410 19.79 -28.88 -50.57
C GLU A 410 19.64 -27.45 -51.17
N GLU A 411 18.51 -27.11 -51.79
CA GLU A 411 18.27 -25.79 -52.44
C GLU A 411 17.14 -24.95 -51.81
N SER A 412 16.66 -25.29 -50.61
CA SER A 412 15.67 -24.48 -49.87
C SER A 412 16.19 -24.06 -48.49
N THR A 413 16.95 -22.96 -48.43
CA THR A 413 17.34 -22.29 -47.18
C THR A 413 16.18 -21.51 -46.58
N GLU A 414 15.12 -22.20 -46.18
CA GLU A 414 14.14 -21.66 -45.24
C GLU A 414 14.70 -21.80 -43.81
N ALA A 415 14.46 -20.80 -42.96
CA ALA A 415 15.07 -20.76 -41.63
C ALA A 415 14.58 -21.92 -40.74
N GLU A 416 15.46 -22.47 -39.90
CA GLU A 416 15.14 -23.57 -38.98
C GLU A 416 14.10 -23.12 -37.93
N GLN A 417 12.82 -23.32 -38.25
CA GLN A 417 11.71 -22.95 -37.38
C GLN A 417 11.62 -23.93 -36.20
N THR A 418 12.40 -23.63 -35.15
CA THR A 418 12.37 -24.36 -33.87
C THR A 418 10.96 -24.35 -33.29
N ASP A 419 10.34 -25.53 -33.24
CA ASP A 419 9.01 -25.70 -32.65
C ASP A 419 9.12 -25.50 -31.12
N LYS A 420 8.30 -24.58 -30.57
CA LYS A 420 8.40 -24.15 -29.17
C LYS A 420 7.21 -24.72 -28.40
N ARG A 421 7.50 -25.66 -27.50
CA ARG A 421 6.49 -26.49 -26.84
C ARG A 421 6.42 -26.26 -25.33
N ILE A 422 5.28 -26.64 -24.75
CA ILE A 422 5.04 -26.58 -23.30
C ILE A 422 5.43 -27.92 -22.66
N ASP A 423 6.33 -27.90 -21.67
CA ASP A 423 6.67 -29.05 -20.84
C ASP A 423 5.62 -29.25 -19.74
N TRP A 424 4.56 -29.96 -20.11
CA TRP A 424 3.45 -30.32 -19.22
C TRP A 424 3.86 -31.22 -18.04
N GLN A 425 4.92 -32.03 -18.18
CA GLN A 425 5.33 -32.99 -17.14
C GLN A 425 6.06 -32.27 -16.00
N SER A 426 7.03 -31.41 -16.32
CA SER A 426 7.70 -30.52 -15.38
C SER A 426 6.73 -29.52 -14.73
N LEU A 427 5.74 -29.02 -15.48
CA LEU A 427 4.67 -28.19 -14.93
C LEU A 427 3.84 -28.96 -13.90
N LYS A 428 3.45 -30.20 -14.20
CA LYS A 428 2.74 -31.09 -13.27
C LYS A 428 3.55 -31.35 -12.00
N GLU A 429 4.83 -31.75 -12.13
CA GLU A 429 5.71 -32.00 -10.98
C GLU A 429 5.88 -30.76 -10.10
N THR A 430 5.96 -29.57 -10.71
CA THR A 430 5.99 -28.29 -10.02
C THR A 430 4.68 -28.02 -9.28
N VAL A 431 3.52 -28.19 -9.92
CA VAL A 431 2.19 -27.99 -9.31
C VAL A 431 1.99 -28.93 -8.12
N HIS A 432 2.32 -30.22 -8.26
CA HIS A 432 2.20 -31.20 -7.17
C HIS A 432 3.06 -30.82 -5.96
N THR A 433 4.33 -30.50 -6.21
CA THR A 433 5.29 -30.11 -5.17
C THR A 433 4.93 -28.76 -4.54
N ALA A 434 4.34 -27.83 -5.29
CA ALA A 434 3.87 -26.53 -4.79
C ALA A 434 2.61 -26.66 -3.91
N ILE A 435 1.67 -27.55 -4.23
CA ILE A 435 0.53 -27.84 -3.35
C ILE A 435 0.99 -28.50 -2.04
N HIS A 436 1.98 -29.39 -2.09
CA HIS A 436 2.63 -29.95 -0.89
C HIS A 436 3.32 -28.87 -0.06
N PHE A 437 4.06 -27.95 -0.70
CA PHE A 437 4.65 -26.79 -0.01
C PHE A 437 3.58 -25.95 0.70
N LEU A 438 2.48 -25.62 0.03
CA LEU A 438 1.43 -24.76 0.59
C LEU A 438 0.62 -25.45 1.71
N ASP A 439 0.35 -26.76 1.63
CA ASP A 439 -0.26 -27.51 2.76
C ASP A 439 0.69 -27.57 3.98
N ASN A 440 2.00 -27.60 3.76
CA ASN A 440 3.00 -27.47 4.83
C ASN A 440 3.06 -26.06 5.41
N VAL A 441 2.88 -24.99 4.62
CA VAL A 441 2.83 -23.60 5.13
C VAL A 441 1.73 -23.45 6.18
N LEU A 442 0.53 -24.01 5.95
CA LEU A 442 -0.59 -23.98 6.92
C LEU A 442 -0.19 -24.55 8.30
N ASP A 443 0.49 -25.70 8.31
CA ASP A 443 0.90 -26.34 9.56
C ASP A 443 2.07 -25.61 10.25
N MET A 444 2.95 -24.95 9.48
CA MET A 444 4.11 -24.21 9.99
C MET A 444 3.82 -22.75 10.40
N ASN A 445 2.72 -22.16 9.94
CA ASN A 445 2.38 -20.76 10.20
C ASN A 445 2.11 -20.50 11.70
N GLN A 446 2.29 -19.25 12.15
CA GLN A 446 1.90 -18.76 13.47
C GLN A 446 1.04 -17.50 13.29
N TYR A 447 -0.27 -17.63 13.51
CA TYR A 447 -1.25 -16.56 13.30
C TYR A 447 -1.31 -15.58 14.48
N PRO A 448 -1.63 -14.29 14.25
CA PRO A 448 -1.76 -13.29 15.32
C PRO A 448 -3.05 -13.39 16.14
N VAL A 449 -4.03 -14.17 15.67
CA VAL A 449 -5.40 -14.26 16.21
C VAL A 449 -5.81 -15.74 16.20
N GLU A 450 -6.32 -16.25 17.31
CA GLU A 450 -6.56 -17.69 17.50
C GLU A 450 -7.69 -18.22 16.60
N GLU A 451 -8.74 -17.43 16.39
CA GLU A 451 -9.83 -17.79 15.48
C GLU A 451 -9.34 -18.04 14.04
N ILE A 452 -8.24 -17.39 13.63
CA ILE A 452 -7.65 -17.57 12.30
C ILE A 452 -6.93 -18.92 12.20
N ASP A 453 -6.15 -19.30 13.21
CA ASP A 453 -5.48 -20.61 13.20
C ASP A 453 -6.50 -21.76 13.22
N ARG A 454 -7.59 -21.60 13.99
CA ARG A 454 -8.71 -22.53 14.02
C ARG A 454 -9.44 -22.61 12.66
N MET A 455 -9.72 -21.48 12.00
CA MET A 455 -10.43 -21.46 10.71
C MET A 455 -9.58 -22.05 9.57
N THR A 456 -8.32 -21.62 9.48
CA THR A 456 -7.37 -22.12 8.48
C THR A 456 -7.04 -23.59 8.68
N SER A 457 -6.96 -24.08 9.92
CA SER A 457 -6.84 -25.52 10.22
C SER A 457 -8.09 -26.33 9.80
N LEU A 458 -9.28 -25.74 9.91
CA LEU A 458 -10.58 -26.35 9.61
C LEU A 458 -10.85 -26.51 8.10
N ILE A 459 -10.53 -25.48 7.29
CA ILE A 459 -10.79 -25.45 5.84
C ILE A 459 -9.54 -25.84 5.02
N ARG A 460 -8.34 -25.56 5.55
CA ARG A 460 -7.04 -25.75 4.88
C ARG A 460 -6.96 -25.12 3.48
N ARG A 461 -7.47 -23.90 3.32
CA ARG A 461 -7.40 -23.15 2.06
C ARG A 461 -5.94 -22.88 1.67
N VAL A 462 -5.62 -23.12 0.40
CA VAL A 462 -4.37 -22.65 -0.22
C VAL A 462 -4.68 -21.95 -1.54
N GLY A 463 -3.73 -21.16 -2.02
CA GLY A 463 -3.81 -20.44 -3.28
C GLY A 463 -2.54 -20.57 -4.08
N LEU A 464 -2.46 -21.62 -4.91
CA LEU A 464 -1.48 -21.74 -5.97
C LEU A 464 -1.92 -20.89 -7.17
N GLY A 465 -1.07 -19.95 -7.56
CA GLY A 465 -1.27 -19.11 -8.74
C GLY A 465 -0.20 -19.32 -9.81
N VAL A 466 -0.24 -18.45 -10.82
CA VAL A 466 0.79 -18.35 -11.86
C VAL A 466 1.40 -16.96 -11.90
N MET A 467 2.56 -16.85 -12.54
CA MET A 467 3.23 -15.62 -12.97
C MET A 467 4.04 -15.91 -14.25
N GLY A 468 4.57 -14.90 -14.93
CA GLY A 468 5.28 -15.11 -16.18
C GLY A 468 4.36 -15.49 -17.36
N TRP A 469 3.08 -15.13 -17.32
CA TRP A 469 2.11 -15.48 -18.37
C TRP A 469 2.39 -14.74 -19.68
N ALA A 470 2.67 -13.44 -19.64
CA ALA A 470 3.03 -12.68 -20.83
C ALA A 470 4.35 -13.17 -21.44
N ASP A 471 5.33 -13.54 -20.61
CA ASP A 471 6.59 -14.14 -21.07
C ASP A 471 6.40 -15.54 -21.67
N MET A 472 5.45 -16.33 -21.15
CA MET A 472 5.10 -17.64 -21.73
C MET A 472 4.51 -17.47 -23.13
N LEU A 473 3.58 -16.53 -23.29
CA LEU A 473 2.97 -16.15 -24.56
C LEU A 473 4.02 -15.65 -25.56
N VAL A 474 4.87 -14.71 -25.14
CA VAL A 474 6.03 -14.19 -25.90
C VAL A 474 6.94 -15.32 -26.38
N LYS A 475 7.35 -16.22 -25.47
CA LYS A 475 8.24 -17.34 -25.83
C LYS A 475 7.59 -18.32 -26.83
N LEU A 476 6.27 -18.47 -26.82
CA LEU A 476 5.52 -19.29 -27.77
C LEU A 476 5.16 -18.56 -29.07
N GLY A 477 5.40 -17.25 -29.17
CA GLY A 477 5.00 -16.44 -30.32
C GLY A 477 3.49 -16.17 -30.39
N VAL A 478 2.76 -16.29 -29.28
CA VAL A 478 1.29 -16.14 -29.22
C VAL A 478 0.93 -14.76 -28.67
N ALA A 479 0.10 -14.01 -29.40
CA ALA A 479 -0.35 -12.69 -29.00
C ALA A 479 -1.37 -12.73 -27.84
N TYR A 480 -1.18 -11.88 -26.82
CA TYR A 480 -1.92 -11.90 -25.55
C TYR A 480 -3.44 -11.72 -25.72
N ASN A 481 -3.86 -10.77 -26.56
CA ASN A 481 -5.27 -10.36 -26.73
C ASN A 481 -5.95 -11.03 -27.93
N THR A 482 -5.62 -12.29 -28.21
CA THR A 482 -6.21 -13.07 -29.29
C THR A 482 -7.02 -14.25 -28.75
N LYS A 483 -7.89 -14.82 -29.60
CA LYS A 483 -8.62 -16.06 -29.30
C LYS A 483 -7.66 -17.20 -28.93
N GLU A 484 -6.51 -17.31 -29.60
CA GLU A 484 -5.49 -18.30 -29.27
C GLU A 484 -4.91 -18.08 -27.87
N GLY A 485 -4.57 -16.84 -27.51
CA GLY A 485 -4.16 -16.49 -26.14
C GLY A 485 -5.20 -16.86 -25.08
N PHE A 486 -6.49 -16.61 -25.33
CA PHE A 486 -7.59 -16.96 -24.42
C PHE A 486 -7.84 -18.48 -24.32
N ASP A 487 -7.71 -19.22 -25.42
CA ASP A 487 -7.85 -20.68 -25.43
C ASP A 487 -6.64 -21.37 -24.79
N LEU A 488 -5.43 -20.81 -24.96
CA LEU A 488 -4.22 -21.27 -24.30
C LEU A 488 -4.26 -21.01 -22.79
N ALA A 489 -4.74 -19.84 -22.35
CA ALA A 489 -4.98 -19.52 -20.95
C ALA A 489 -5.90 -20.56 -20.27
N GLN A 490 -7.02 -20.89 -20.92
CA GLN A 490 -7.93 -21.95 -20.49
C GLN A 490 -7.23 -23.31 -20.40
N LYS A 491 -6.44 -23.68 -21.41
CA LYS A 491 -5.70 -24.96 -21.47
C LYS A 491 -4.67 -25.08 -20.34
N VAL A 492 -3.87 -24.03 -20.13
CA VAL A 492 -2.82 -23.99 -19.09
C VAL A 492 -3.43 -23.97 -17.69
N MET A 493 -4.40 -23.10 -17.41
CA MET A 493 -4.99 -23.02 -16.08
C MET A 493 -5.85 -24.26 -15.76
N GLY A 494 -6.56 -24.81 -16.74
CA GLY A 494 -7.30 -26.07 -16.59
C GLY A 494 -6.38 -27.26 -16.23
N PHE A 495 -5.17 -27.30 -16.79
CA PHE A 495 -4.15 -28.27 -16.41
C PHE A 495 -3.65 -28.06 -14.97
N VAL A 496 -3.30 -26.82 -14.61
CA VAL A 496 -2.84 -26.45 -13.26
C VAL A 496 -3.91 -26.81 -12.21
N GLN A 497 -5.18 -26.49 -12.46
CA GLN A 497 -6.29 -26.81 -11.54
C GLN A 497 -6.48 -28.32 -11.38
N LYS A 498 -6.44 -29.08 -12.47
CA LYS A 498 -6.59 -30.55 -12.44
C LYS A 498 -5.46 -31.20 -11.66
N GLU A 499 -4.21 -30.82 -11.91
CA GLU A 499 -3.07 -31.39 -11.20
C GLU A 499 -2.96 -30.90 -9.75
N ALA A 500 -3.47 -29.70 -9.42
CA ALA A 500 -3.63 -29.25 -8.04
C ALA A 500 -4.72 -30.05 -7.29
N ASP A 501 -5.83 -30.39 -7.95
CA ASP A 501 -6.87 -31.27 -7.40
C ASP A 501 -6.33 -32.69 -7.16
N ASN A 502 -5.54 -33.23 -8.10
CA ASN A 502 -4.84 -34.51 -7.95
C ASN A 502 -3.90 -34.49 -6.74
N ALA A 503 -2.97 -33.52 -6.70
CA ALA A 503 -1.97 -33.39 -5.63
C ALA A 503 -2.61 -33.24 -4.24
N SER A 504 -3.68 -32.46 -4.13
CA SER A 504 -4.42 -32.31 -2.87
C SER A 504 -5.13 -33.61 -2.47
N CYS A 505 -5.62 -34.42 -3.43
CA CYS A 505 -6.14 -35.76 -3.13
C CYS A 505 -5.03 -36.75 -2.74
N ASP A 506 -3.84 -36.66 -3.33
CA ASP A 506 -2.70 -37.50 -2.97
C ASP A 506 -2.17 -37.21 -1.57
N LEU A 507 -2.10 -35.93 -1.17
CA LEU A 507 -1.83 -35.54 0.22
C LEU A 507 -2.90 -36.09 1.18
N ALA A 508 -4.18 -36.06 0.78
CA ALA A 508 -5.28 -36.56 1.63
C ALA A 508 -5.21 -38.07 1.91
N LYS A 509 -4.60 -38.88 1.01
CA LYS A 509 -4.39 -40.32 1.23
C LYS A 509 -3.54 -40.62 2.47
N VAL A 510 -2.65 -39.71 2.88
CA VAL A 510 -1.78 -39.87 4.06
C VAL A 510 -2.18 -38.94 5.20
N ARG A 511 -2.56 -37.69 4.90
CA ARG A 511 -2.84 -36.65 5.91
C ARG A 511 -4.31 -36.57 6.33
N GLY A 512 -5.20 -37.27 5.63
CA GLY A 512 -6.65 -37.09 5.68
C GLY A 512 -7.12 -35.86 4.89
N VAL A 513 -8.41 -35.85 4.52
CA VAL A 513 -9.09 -34.67 3.94
C VAL A 513 -9.08 -33.47 4.90
N PHE A 514 -9.43 -32.28 4.43
CA PHE A 514 -9.60 -31.12 5.31
C PHE A 514 -10.72 -31.37 6.35
N PRO A 515 -10.59 -30.92 7.62
CA PRO A 515 -11.56 -31.26 8.67
C PRO A 515 -13.02 -30.86 8.37
N ALA A 516 -13.25 -29.77 7.64
CA ALA A 516 -14.58 -29.35 7.19
C ALA A 516 -15.15 -30.12 5.98
N PHE A 517 -14.56 -31.25 5.56
CA PHE A 517 -15.02 -32.00 4.38
C PHE A 517 -16.50 -32.41 4.48
N LYS A 518 -16.99 -32.84 5.65
CA LYS A 518 -18.39 -33.25 5.81
C LYS A 518 -19.33 -32.05 5.70
N GLY A 519 -20.23 -32.08 4.72
CA GLY A 519 -21.11 -30.97 4.36
C GLY A 519 -20.48 -29.92 3.44
N SER A 520 -19.26 -30.13 2.94
CA SER A 520 -18.63 -29.33 1.89
C SER A 520 -19.25 -29.59 0.51
N ILE A 521 -18.88 -28.78 -0.49
CA ILE A 521 -19.27 -29.01 -1.90
C ILE A 521 -18.72 -30.33 -2.50
N TYR A 522 -17.74 -30.94 -1.82
CA TYR A 522 -17.10 -32.21 -2.20
C TYR A 522 -17.70 -33.44 -1.50
N ASP A 523 -18.60 -33.25 -0.52
CA ASP A 523 -19.27 -34.32 0.23
C ASP A 523 -20.37 -35.00 -0.62
N LYS A 524 -19.92 -35.65 -1.69
CA LYS A 524 -20.73 -36.29 -2.74
C LYS A 524 -20.17 -37.68 -2.99
N LYS A 525 -21.03 -38.67 -3.28
CA LYS A 525 -20.67 -40.10 -3.40
C LYS A 525 -19.45 -40.35 -4.31
N ASN A 526 -19.38 -39.63 -5.43
CA ASN A 526 -18.29 -39.72 -6.42
C ASN A 526 -17.44 -38.43 -6.47
N GLY A 527 -17.42 -37.64 -5.39
CA GLY A 527 -16.63 -36.41 -5.29
C GLY A 527 -15.14 -36.66 -5.09
N ILE A 528 -14.30 -35.68 -5.49
CA ILE A 528 -12.89 -35.65 -5.11
C ILE A 528 -12.74 -35.55 -3.58
N LYS A 529 -11.62 -36.03 -3.04
CA LYS A 529 -11.33 -36.04 -1.59
C LYS A 529 -10.05 -35.26 -1.29
N PRO A 530 -10.06 -33.91 -1.45
CA PRO A 530 -8.86 -33.09 -1.34
C PRO A 530 -8.44 -32.87 0.12
N ARG A 531 -7.15 -32.57 0.29
CA ARG A 531 -6.54 -32.11 1.54
C ARG A 531 -6.90 -30.66 1.87
N ASN A 532 -7.30 -29.88 0.86
CA ASN A 532 -7.45 -28.42 0.92
C ASN A 532 -8.80 -27.99 0.35
N GLY A 533 -9.57 -27.17 1.10
CA GLY A 533 -10.91 -26.72 0.70
C GLY A 533 -10.94 -25.99 -0.65
N ALA A 534 -9.95 -25.14 -0.91
CA ALA A 534 -9.66 -24.58 -2.23
C ALA A 534 -8.14 -24.65 -2.49
N ARG A 535 -7.72 -24.76 -3.75
CA ARG A 535 -6.32 -24.96 -4.16
C ARG A 535 -5.72 -23.79 -4.94
N THR A 536 -6.47 -23.13 -5.83
CA THR A 536 -5.92 -22.19 -6.83
C THR A 536 -6.45 -20.76 -6.71
N THR A 537 -5.62 -19.77 -7.03
CA THR A 537 -5.99 -18.33 -7.05
C THR A 537 -4.99 -17.56 -7.90
N ILE A 538 -5.38 -16.44 -8.52
CA ILE A 538 -4.43 -15.58 -9.23
C ILE A 538 -4.15 -14.34 -8.38
N ALA A 539 -3.10 -14.42 -7.55
CA ALA A 539 -2.64 -13.32 -6.71
C ALA A 539 -1.73 -12.34 -7.46
N PRO A 540 -1.64 -11.06 -7.05
CA PRO A 540 -0.70 -10.12 -7.64
C PRO A 540 0.73 -10.44 -7.18
N THR A 541 1.65 -10.66 -8.11
CA THR A 541 2.98 -11.22 -7.81
C THR A 541 4.12 -10.22 -7.82
N GLY A 542 3.85 -8.90 -7.89
CA GLY A 542 4.83 -7.87 -8.28
C GLY A 542 6.23 -7.97 -7.64
N THR A 543 6.36 -8.22 -6.33
CA THR A 543 7.69 -8.35 -5.70
C THR A 543 8.35 -9.73 -5.85
N ILE A 544 7.59 -10.78 -6.11
CA ILE A 544 8.13 -12.14 -6.33
C ILE A 544 8.40 -12.43 -7.82
N SER A 545 7.67 -11.79 -8.75
CA SER A 545 8.00 -11.88 -10.18
C SER A 545 9.25 -11.07 -10.53
N MET A 546 9.52 -9.97 -9.81
CA MET A 546 10.83 -9.29 -9.81
C MET A 546 12.00 -10.14 -9.27
N LEU A 547 11.72 -11.18 -8.47
CA LEU A 547 12.72 -12.17 -8.00
C LEU A 547 12.83 -13.38 -8.95
N ALA A 548 11.79 -13.63 -9.75
CA ALA A 548 11.72 -14.69 -10.75
C ALA A 548 12.03 -14.22 -12.19
N ASP A 549 12.43 -12.94 -12.33
CA ASP A 549 12.70 -12.23 -13.59
C ASP A 549 11.59 -12.41 -14.65
N CYS A 550 10.33 -12.14 -14.27
CA CYS A 550 9.17 -12.31 -15.15
C CYS A 550 8.00 -11.31 -14.89
N SER A 551 7.02 -11.31 -15.80
CA SER A 551 5.74 -10.60 -15.70
C SER A 551 4.91 -11.03 -14.48
N SER A 552 4.08 -10.11 -13.99
CA SER A 552 3.31 -10.29 -12.76
C SER A 552 1.98 -11.00 -13.00
N GLY A 553 1.71 -12.11 -12.31
CA GLY A 553 0.44 -12.82 -12.37
C GLY A 553 0.07 -13.23 -13.80
N ILE A 554 -1.15 -12.87 -14.20
CA ILE A 554 -1.63 -13.00 -15.59
C ILE A 554 -1.61 -11.66 -16.34
N GLU A 555 -0.94 -10.63 -15.83
CA GLU A 555 -0.90 -9.31 -16.47
C GLU A 555 -0.03 -9.31 -17.74
N PRO A 556 -0.36 -8.47 -18.74
CA PRO A 556 0.54 -8.17 -19.84
C PRO A 556 1.75 -7.37 -19.35
N HIS A 557 2.74 -7.15 -20.21
CA HIS A 557 3.85 -6.24 -19.88
C HIS A 557 3.31 -4.82 -19.69
N PHE A 558 3.79 -4.10 -18.67
CA PHE A 558 3.39 -2.69 -18.47
C PHE A 558 4.08 -1.76 -19.49
N ALA A 559 5.36 -2.03 -19.76
CA ALA A 559 6.20 -1.39 -20.76
C ALA A 559 7.23 -2.43 -21.25
N LEU A 560 7.66 -2.35 -22.51
CA LEU A 560 8.73 -3.18 -23.06
C LEU A 560 10.12 -2.66 -22.67
N ALA A 561 10.28 -1.34 -22.65
CA ALA A 561 11.49 -0.62 -22.24
C ALA A 561 11.15 0.61 -21.39
N PHE A 562 11.99 0.91 -20.40
CA PHE A 562 11.92 2.12 -19.57
C PHE A 562 13.33 2.52 -19.11
N ALA A 563 13.71 3.79 -19.22
CA ALA A 563 15.02 4.26 -18.81
C ALA A 563 15.08 4.55 -17.31
N LYS A 564 16.26 4.32 -16.73
CA LYS A 564 16.63 4.82 -15.42
C LYS A 564 17.85 5.73 -15.58
N ASN A 565 17.70 6.99 -15.13
CA ASN A 565 18.83 7.91 -15.03
C ASN A 565 19.80 7.40 -13.96
N THR A 566 21.08 7.25 -14.30
CA THR A 566 22.15 6.92 -13.35
C THR A 566 22.75 8.17 -12.71
N ILE A 567 23.47 8.00 -11.61
CA ILE A 567 24.19 9.08 -10.91
C ILE A 567 25.30 9.67 -11.83
N GLU A 568 25.81 8.88 -12.77
CA GLU A 568 26.81 9.29 -13.78
C GLU A 568 26.20 10.02 -15.00
N GLY A 569 24.90 10.32 -14.99
CA GLY A 569 24.20 11.00 -16.10
C GLY A 569 23.90 10.12 -17.32
N LYS A 570 24.43 8.89 -17.39
CA LYS A 570 24.03 7.90 -18.40
C LYS A 570 22.60 7.43 -18.15
N ARG A 571 21.81 7.28 -19.23
CA ARG A 571 20.58 6.48 -19.20
C ARG A 571 20.94 5.00 -19.28
N LEU A 572 20.27 4.17 -18.48
CA LEU A 572 20.24 2.72 -18.66
C LEU A 572 18.80 2.30 -18.97
N PHE A 573 18.56 1.74 -20.14
CA PHE A 573 17.27 1.16 -20.49
C PHE A 573 17.11 -0.20 -19.81
N ASN A 574 16.07 -0.35 -19.01
CA ASN A 574 15.62 -1.64 -18.51
C ASN A 574 14.53 -2.16 -19.45
N THR A 575 14.75 -3.34 -20.01
CA THR A 575 13.99 -3.88 -21.16
C THR A 575 13.64 -5.34 -20.88
N ASN A 576 12.49 -5.84 -21.35
CA ASN A 576 12.19 -7.27 -21.23
C ASN A 576 13.31 -8.10 -21.92
N PRO A 577 13.95 -9.07 -21.23
CA PRO A 577 15.01 -9.90 -21.82
C PRO A 577 14.61 -10.60 -23.12
N TYR A 578 13.38 -11.13 -23.22
CA TYR A 578 12.88 -11.83 -24.41
C TYR A 578 12.60 -10.87 -25.58
N PHE A 579 12.25 -9.61 -25.28
CA PHE A 579 12.13 -8.58 -26.31
C PHE A 579 13.51 -8.11 -26.79
N LEU A 580 14.45 -7.95 -25.87
CA LEU A 580 15.86 -7.65 -26.17
C LEU A 580 16.55 -8.76 -26.98
N GLU A 581 16.14 -10.02 -26.78
CA GLU A 581 16.53 -11.19 -27.57
C GLU A 581 15.95 -11.10 -28.98
N ALA A 582 14.63 -10.96 -29.13
CA ALA A 582 13.95 -10.83 -30.42
C ALA A 582 14.45 -9.63 -31.27
N LEU A 583 14.70 -8.46 -30.66
CA LEU A 583 15.28 -7.30 -31.36
C LEU A 583 16.70 -7.56 -31.91
N LYS A 584 17.44 -8.51 -31.32
CA LYS A 584 18.78 -8.91 -31.79
C LYS A 584 18.70 -10.01 -32.84
N GLU A 585 17.77 -10.95 -32.71
CA GLU A 585 17.48 -11.97 -33.74
C GLU A 585 17.06 -11.32 -35.07
N GLU A 586 16.17 -10.31 -35.03
CA GLU A 586 15.76 -9.51 -36.19
C GLU A 586 16.81 -8.43 -36.60
N GLY A 587 17.94 -8.32 -35.89
CA GLY A 587 19.04 -7.40 -36.23
C GLY A 587 18.79 -5.90 -36.02
N ILE A 588 17.64 -5.50 -35.48
CA ILE A 588 17.19 -4.10 -35.34
C ILE A 588 17.53 -3.43 -34.00
N TYR A 589 18.19 -4.15 -33.07
CA TYR A 589 18.55 -3.64 -31.75
C TYR A 589 19.43 -2.36 -31.80
N SER A 590 18.95 -1.28 -31.18
CA SER A 590 19.71 -0.05 -30.93
C SER A 590 19.18 0.69 -29.70
N GLU A 591 20.02 1.50 -29.05
CA GLU A 591 19.58 2.35 -27.92
C GLU A 591 18.60 3.44 -28.38
N GLU A 592 18.70 3.92 -29.63
CA GLU A 592 17.73 4.85 -30.22
C GLU A 592 16.33 4.22 -30.33
N LEU A 593 16.24 2.93 -30.72
CA LEU A 593 14.98 2.22 -30.76
C LEU A 593 14.38 2.05 -29.34
N LEU A 594 15.21 1.79 -28.32
CA LEU A 594 14.74 1.75 -26.93
C LEU A 594 14.25 3.12 -26.44
N GLU A 595 14.87 4.23 -26.86
CA GLU A 595 14.37 5.57 -26.58
C GLU A 595 13.04 5.86 -27.29
N LYS A 596 12.89 5.46 -28.57
CA LYS A 596 11.61 5.57 -29.30
C LYS A 596 10.49 4.80 -28.59
N ILE A 597 10.77 3.58 -28.12
CA ILE A 597 9.82 2.77 -27.35
C ILE A 597 9.48 3.43 -26.01
N GLU A 598 10.46 3.93 -25.25
CA GLU A 598 10.18 4.66 -24.00
C GLU A 598 9.28 5.87 -24.24
N ASN A 599 9.62 6.71 -25.23
CA ASN A 599 8.85 7.90 -25.59
C ASN A 599 7.43 7.54 -26.08
N ASN A 600 7.26 6.37 -26.71
CA ASN A 600 5.98 5.77 -27.08
C ASN A 600 5.29 5.05 -25.89
N LYS A 601 5.43 5.60 -24.67
CA LYS A 601 4.92 5.04 -23.40
C LYS A 601 5.30 3.57 -23.14
N GLY A 602 6.44 3.12 -23.64
CA GLY A 602 6.94 1.75 -23.51
C GLY A 602 6.36 0.75 -24.52
N SER A 603 5.61 1.20 -25.53
CA SER A 603 4.96 0.36 -26.54
C SER A 603 5.78 0.20 -27.83
N ALA A 604 5.67 -0.96 -28.48
CA ALA A 604 6.19 -1.20 -29.83
C ALA A 604 5.23 -0.76 -30.95
N GLN A 605 3.97 -0.45 -30.62
CA GLN A 605 2.95 -0.14 -31.62
C GLN A 605 3.22 1.17 -32.34
N ASN A 606 2.89 1.23 -33.64
CA ASN A 606 3.11 2.39 -34.53
C ASN A 606 4.59 2.74 -34.83
N LEU A 607 5.57 1.98 -34.34
CA LEU A 607 6.98 2.13 -34.75
C LEU A 607 7.21 1.37 -36.07
N VAL A 608 7.84 2.03 -37.04
CA VAL A 608 8.02 1.47 -38.41
C VAL A 608 9.19 0.48 -38.44
N GLU A 609 10.16 0.68 -37.54
CA GLU A 609 11.39 -0.10 -37.40
C GLU A 609 11.17 -1.50 -36.80
N ILE A 610 9.97 -1.82 -36.31
CA ILE A 610 9.66 -3.10 -35.65
C ILE A 610 8.74 -3.94 -36.55
N PRO A 611 9.13 -5.17 -36.95
CA PRO A 611 8.28 -6.08 -37.73
C PRO A 611 6.91 -6.33 -37.08
N GLU A 612 5.86 -6.45 -37.90
CA GLU A 612 4.48 -6.59 -37.39
C GLU A 612 4.29 -7.84 -36.52
N LYS A 613 4.95 -8.95 -36.89
CA LYS A 613 5.04 -10.19 -36.10
C LYS A 613 5.57 -9.96 -34.67
N LEU A 614 6.48 -9.00 -34.47
CA LEU A 614 6.91 -8.62 -33.12
C LEU A 614 5.86 -7.74 -32.43
N LYS A 615 5.21 -6.81 -33.14
CA LYS A 615 4.15 -5.95 -32.59
C LYS A 615 2.95 -6.75 -32.08
N GLU A 616 2.54 -7.80 -32.80
CA GLU A 616 1.44 -8.68 -32.42
C GLU A 616 1.71 -9.39 -31.09
N VAL A 617 2.94 -9.88 -30.89
CA VAL A 617 3.33 -10.67 -29.72
C VAL A 617 3.70 -9.77 -28.52
N PHE A 618 4.45 -8.70 -28.76
CA PHE A 618 4.96 -7.78 -27.72
C PHE A 618 4.00 -6.61 -27.45
N VAL A 619 2.75 -6.93 -27.10
CA VAL A 619 1.75 -5.95 -26.64
C VAL A 619 1.94 -5.57 -25.16
N VAL A 620 1.73 -4.30 -24.84
CA VAL A 620 1.69 -3.79 -23.44
C VAL A 620 0.27 -3.57 -22.93
N ALA A 621 0.12 -3.38 -21.61
CA ALA A 621 -1.13 -3.07 -20.93
C ALA A 621 -1.86 -1.84 -21.51
N GLY A 622 -1.11 -0.91 -22.10
CA GLY A 622 -1.63 0.26 -22.79
C GLY A 622 -2.06 0.01 -24.24
N ASP A 623 -1.73 -1.12 -24.86
CA ASP A 623 -2.13 -1.42 -26.25
C ASP A 623 -3.52 -2.08 -26.27
N ILE A 624 -3.69 -3.08 -25.39
CA ILE A 624 -4.80 -4.04 -25.33
C ILE A 624 -6.14 -3.34 -25.04
N ALA A 625 -7.23 -3.85 -25.63
CA ALA A 625 -8.58 -3.34 -25.36
C ALA A 625 -9.11 -3.77 -23.98
N PRO A 626 -9.89 -2.94 -23.27
CA PRO A 626 -10.44 -3.32 -21.96
C PRO A 626 -11.27 -4.62 -21.98
N SER A 627 -12.02 -4.87 -23.05
CA SER A 627 -12.77 -6.11 -23.22
C SER A 627 -11.88 -7.36 -23.34
N ASP A 628 -10.65 -7.24 -23.88
CA ASP A 628 -9.68 -8.33 -23.94
C ASP A 628 -8.97 -8.58 -22.60
N HIS A 629 -8.74 -7.52 -21.79
CA HIS A 629 -8.35 -7.69 -20.40
C HIS A 629 -9.39 -8.54 -19.64
N VAL A 630 -10.69 -8.31 -19.86
CA VAL A 630 -11.78 -9.07 -19.22
C VAL A 630 -11.89 -10.49 -19.78
N ARG A 631 -11.75 -10.70 -21.11
CA ARG A 631 -11.71 -12.05 -21.72
C ARG A 631 -10.57 -12.89 -21.17
N MET A 632 -9.38 -12.31 -21.01
CA MET A 632 -8.24 -13.00 -20.38
C MET A 632 -8.51 -13.33 -18.89
N GLN A 633 -9.18 -12.43 -18.15
CA GLN A 633 -9.58 -12.73 -16.77
C GLN A 633 -10.54 -13.93 -16.72
N ALA A 634 -11.56 -13.96 -17.58
CA ALA A 634 -12.54 -15.05 -17.66
C ALA A 634 -11.91 -16.40 -18.02
N ALA A 635 -10.96 -16.39 -18.98
CA ALA A 635 -10.22 -17.58 -19.41
C ALA A 635 -9.50 -18.29 -18.24
N PHE A 636 -8.89 -17.53 -17.32
CA PHE A 636 -8.31 -18.07 -16.09
C PHE A 636 -9.37 -18.36 -15.00
N GLN A 637 -10.39 -17.52 -14.84
CA GLN A 637 -11.36 -17.63 -13.74
C GLN A 637 -12.17 -18.94 -13.83
N LYS A 638 -12.47 -19.41 -15.04
CA LYS A 638 -13.11 -20.70 -15.35
C LYS A 638 -12.40 -21.91 -14.73
N TYR A 639 -11.10 -21.81 -14.46
CA TYR A 639 -10.26 -22.86 -13.87
C TYR A 639 -9.54 -22.39 -12.59
N THR A 640 -10.13 -21.45 -11.86
CA THR A 640 -9.60 -20.95 -10.59
C THR A 640 -10.62 -21.19 -9.47
N ASP A 641 -10.20 -21.81 -8.36
CA ASP A 641 -11.08 -22.10 -7.22
C ASP A 641 -11.57 -20.81 -6.55
N ASN A 642 -10.67 -19.84 -6.33
CA ASN A 642 -10.95 -18.58 -5.67
C ASN A 642 -11.24 -17.47 -6.72
N GLY A 643 -10.90 -16.22 -6.41
CA GLY A 643 -10.93 -15.08 -7.33
C GLY A 643 -9.60 -14.87 -8.07
N ILE A 644 -9.55 -13.75 -8.81
CA ILE A 644 -8.41 -13.31 -9.62
C ILE A 644 -8.15 -11.83 -9.36
N SER A 645 -6.92 -11.49 -8.98
CA SER A 645 -6.38 -10.14 -9.04
C SER A 645 -5.82 -9.89 -10.44
N LYS A 646 -6.62 -9.24 -11.29
CA LYS A 646 -6.20 -8.71 -12.59
C LYS A 646 -6.73 -7.29 -12.71
N THR A 647 -5.89 -6.40 -13.22
CA THR A 647 -6.21 -5.00 -13.51
C THR A 647 -6.76 -4.88 -14.93
N ILE A 648 -8.01 -4.45 -15.07
CA ILE A 648 -8.55 -4.04 -16.36
C ILE A 648 -8.05 -2.61 -16.61
N ASN A 649 -7.07 -2.45 -17.49
CA ASN A 649 -6.43 -1.16 -17.75
C ASN A 649 -7.19 -0.40 -18.84
N PHE A 650 -7.37 0.90 -18.65
CA PHE A 650 -8.04 1.79 -19.61
C PHE A 650 -7.12 2.96 -19.97
N LYS A 651 -7.10 3.30 -21.26
CA LYS A 651 -6.50 4.54 -21.77
C LYS A 651 -7.21 5.74 -21.12
N ASN A 652 -6.48 6.82 -20.84
CA ASN A 652 -7.03 8.06 -20.27
C ASN A 652 -8.31 8.56 -20.99
N LYS A 653 -8.29 8.47 -22.33
CA LYS A 653 -9.40 8.81 -23.24
C LYS A 653 -10.60 7.85 -23.24
N ALA A 654 -10.62 6.82 -22.38
CA ALA A 654 -11.78 5.93 -22.25
C ALA A 654 -12.97 6.70 -21.64
N THR A 655 -14.17 6.32 -22.04
CA THR A 655 -15.45 6.88 -21.59
C THR A 655 -15.98 6.16 -20.34
N VAL A 656 -17.02 6.71 -19.71
CA VAL A 656 -17.78 5.99 -18.67
C VAL A 656 -18.40 4.72 -19.26
N ASP A 657 -18.85 4.76 -20.52
CA ASP A 657 -19.47 3.61 -21.18
C ASP A 657 -18.48 2.46 -21.43
N ASP A 658 -17.20 2.75 -21.76
CA ASP A 658 -16.15 1.71 -21.83
C ASP A 658 -16.05 0.93 -20.49
N VAL A 659 -16.18 1.62 -19.36
CA VAL A 659 -16.15 1.02 -18.02
C VAL A 659 -17.46 0.27 -17.74
N ARG A 660 -18.62 0.85 -18.07
CA ARG A 660 -19.95 0.20 -18.00
C ARG A 660 -19.97 -1.13 -18.76
N GLN A 661 -19.50 -1.13 -20.00
CA GLN A 661 -19.37 -2.33 -20.85
C GLN A 661 -18.41 -3.36 -20.25
N ALA A 662 -17.30 -2.95 -19.63
CA ALA A 662 -16.37 -3.90 -19.00
C ALA A 662 -16.99 -4.56 -17.75
N TYR A 663 -17.75 -3.82 -16.93
CA TYR A 663 -18.49 -4.38 -15.80
C TYR A 663 -19.56 -5.36 -16.29
N TRP A 664 -20.29 -5.01 -17.35
CA TRP A 664 -21.28 -5.88 -17.97
C TRP A 664 -20.66 -7.15 -18.56
N LEU A 665 -19.54 -7.04 -19.28
CA LEU A 665 -18.82 -8.18 -19.85
C LEU A 665 -18.22 -9.10 -18.78
N THR A 666 -17.79 -8.57 -17.63
CA THR A 666 -17.40 -9.37 -16.46
C THR A 666 -18.57 -10.21 -15.95
N TYR A 667 -19.77 -9.61 -15.90
CA TYR A 667 -20.99 -10.32 -15.55
C TYR A 667 -21.32 -11.41 -16.59
N GLU A 668 -21.35 -11.10 -17.88
CA GLU A 668 -21.68 -12.06 -18.95
C GLU A 668 -20.69 -13.24 -19.05
N LEU A 669 -19.39 -13.00 -18.84
CA LEU A 669 -18.36 -14.05 -18.93
C LEU A 669 -18.20 -14.89 -17.66
N GLY A 670 -19.11 -14.78 -16.69
CA GLY A 670 -19.10 -15.62 -15.49
C GLY A 670 -18.01 -15.29 -14.47
N CYS A 671 -17.38 -14.11 -14.54
CA CYS A 671 -16.36 -13.71 -13.58
C CYS A 671 -16.94 -13.44 -12.18
N HIS A 672 -16.10 -13.64 -11.15
CA HIS A 672 -16.46 -13.36 -9.75
C HIS A 672 -16.39 -11.88 -9.37
N MET A 673 -15.65 -11.05 -10.11
CA MET A 673 -15.35 -9.65 -9.75
C MET A 673 -14.65 -8.90 -10.88
N ILE A 674 -14.64 -7.56 -10.81
CA ILE A 674 -13.83 -6.66 -11.63
C ILE A 674 -13.24 -5.52 -10.78
N THR A 675 -11.97 -5.20 -11.05
CA THR A 675 -11.30 -3.97 -10.63
C THR A 675 -10.71 -3.30 -11.86
N ILE A 676 -11.01 -2.02 -12.06
CA ILE A 676 -10.51 -1.24 -13.20
C ILE A 676 -9.46 -0.23 -12.77
N TYR A 677 -8.60 0.15 -13.71
CA TYR A 677 -7.70 1.28 -13.55
C TYR A 677 -7.64 2.07 -14.87
N ARG A 678 -8.10 3.33 -14.85
CA ARG A 678 -7.98 4.24 -15.99
C ARG A 678 -6.77 5.15 -15.77
N ASP A 679 -5.97 5.35 -16.83
CA ASP A 679 -4.82 6.25 -16.75
C ASP A 679 -5.28 7.66 -16.33
N GLU A 680 -4.60 8.20 -15.32
CA GLU A 680 -4.92 9.45 -14.60
C GLU A 680 -6.18 9.46 -13.72
N SER A 681 -6.87 8.33 -13.48
CA SER A 681 -8.02 8.27 -12.53
C SER A 681 -7.64 8.36 -11.04
N ARG A 682 -6.37 8.62 -10.72
CA ARG A 682 -5.84 8.87 -9.37
C ARG A 682 -4.60 9.75 -9.46
N VAL A 683 -4.50 10.78 -8.61
CA VAL A 683 -3.38 11.75 -8.62
C VAL A 683 -2.01 11.11 -8.38
N LYS A 684 -1.94 9.94 -7.73
CA LYS A 684 -0.69 9.22 -7.44
C LYS A 684 -0.67 7.83 -8.07
N GLN A 685 0.07 7.69 -9.17
CA GLN A 685 0.30 6.42 -9.85
C GLN A 685 1.50 5.69 -9.19
N VAL A 686 1.56 4.35 -9.33
CA VAL A 686 2.66 3.51 -8.75
C VAL A 686 3.62 3.02 -9.83
N LEU A 687 3.14 2.92 -11.06
CA LEU A 687 3.92 2.67 -12.26
C LEU A 687 3.63 3.83 -13.22
N GLU A 688 4.65 4.57 -13.61
CA GLU A 688 4.57 5.67 -14.59
C GLU A 688 5.62 5.41 -15.66
N VAL A 689 5.25 5.45 -16.94
CA VAL A 689 6.22 5.64 -18.02
C VAL A 689 6.30 7.15 -18.27
N LYS A 690 7.40 7.76 -17.82
CA LYS A 690 7.95 9.07 -18.23
C LYS A 690 6.90 10.06 -18.75
N LYS A 691 6.22 10.78 -17.85
CA LYS A 691 5.53 12.03 -18.21
C LYS A 691 6.56 13.16 -18.37
N ASP A 692 6.33 14.07 -19.32
CA ASP A 692 6.86 15.42 -19.20
C ASP A 692 6.28 16.04 -17.91
N LYS A 693 7.15 16.31 -16.93
CA LYS A 693 6.81 16.78 -15.57
C LYS A 693 6.08 15.73 -14.72
N SER A 694 6.75 14.64 -14.32
CA SER A 694 6.19 13.72 -13.33
C SER A 694 5.86 14.44 -12.00
N TYR A 695 4.98 13.85 -11.20
CA TYR A 695 4.64 14.37 -9.86
C TYR A 695 5.89 14.56 -8.97
N TYR A 696 6.92 13.72 -9.16
CA TYR A 696 8.18 13.82 -8.43
C TYR A 696 9.12 14.90 -8.97
N ASP A 697 9.10 15.21 -10.27
CA ASP A 697 9.88 16.33 -10.84
C ASP A 697 9.33 17.69 -10.38
N GLN A 698 8.01 17.79 -10.27
CA GLN A 698 7.32 18.96 -9.72
C GLN A 698 7.70 19.18 -8.25
N LEU A 699 7.79 18.11 -7.45
CA LEU A 699 8.30 18.15 -6.08
C LEU A 699 9.82 18.39 -5.98
N ALA A 700 10.60 18.01 -7.00
CA ALA A 700 12.03 18.31 -7.09
C ALA A 700 12.32 19.79 -7.45
N GLY A 701 11.29 20.56 -7.81
CA GLY A 701 11.38 22.01 -8.04
C GLY A 701 11.97 22.42 -9.39
N VAL A 702 12.13 21.49 -10.34
CA VAL A 702 12.66 21.79 -11.67
C VAL A 702 11.63 22.60 -12.47
N ARG A 703 11.91 23.89 -12.69
CA ARG A 703 11.12 24.76 -13.56
C ARG A 703 11.67 24.74 -14.98
N PHE A 704 10.77 24.73 -15.95
CA PHE A 704 11.06 24.86 -17.37
C PHE A 704 10.51 26.20 -17.87
N ASP A 705 11.20 26.82 -18.83
CA ASP A 705 10.68 28.00 -19.52
C ASP A 705 9.63 27.62 -20.59
N GLU A 706 9.03 28.63 -21.23
CA GLU A 706 8.04 28.46 -22.32
C GLU A 706 8.60 27.76 -23.56
N ARG A 707 9.91 27.49 -23.60
CA ARG A 707 10.63 26.82 -24.70
C ARG A 707 11.21 25.47 -24.26
N GLY A 708 10.81 24.96 -23.10
CA GLY A 708 11.21 23.66 -22.56
C GLY A 708 12.64 23.61 -22.00
N LYS A 709 13.33 24.73 -21.85
CA LYS A 709 14.67 24.77 -21.26
C LYS A 709 14.58 24.73 -19.73
N VAL A 710 15.47 23.96 -19.11
CA VAL A 710 15.63 23.92 -17.64
C VAL A 710 16.10 25.28 -17.15
N VAL A 711 15.27 25.94 -16.34
CA VAL A 711 15.63 27.17 -15.65
C VAL A 711 16.40 26.80 -14.38
N PRO A 712 17.61 27.34 -14.15
CA PRO A 712 18.34 27.09 -12.92
C PRO A 712 17.50 27.47 -11.68
N LEU A 713 17.49 26.60 -10.67
CA LEU A 713 16.91 26.94 -9.37
C LEU A 713 17.56 28.23 -8.85
N PRO A 714 16.77 29.23 -8.38
CA PRO A 714 17.33 30.46 -7.86
C PRO A 714 18.29 30.12 -6.70
N GLN A 715 19.53 30.59 -6.79
CA GLN A 715 20.51 30.32 -5.73
C GLN A 715 20.19 31.18 -4.51
N LYS A 716 20.22 30.54 -3.33
CA LYS A 716 20.01 31.22 -2.06
C LYS A 716 21.18 32.17 -1.79
N ARG A 717 20.93 33.48 -1.72
CA ARG A 717 21.91 34.46 -1.25
C ARG A 717 22.40 34.08 0.16
N PRO A 718 23.69 34.33 0.49
CA PRO A 718 24.20 34.13 1.84
C PRO A 718 23.45 35.03 2.85
N THR A 719 23.65 34.79 4.14
CA THR A 719 23.33 35.82 5.14
C THR A 719 24.55 36.74 5.24
N PRO A 720 24.42 38.07 5.09
CA PRO A 720 25.53 38.99 5.31
C PRO A 720 25.92 39.00 6.79
N GLN A 721 27.18 39.32 7.08
CA GLN A 721 27.68 39.43 8.46
C GLN A 721 27.20 40.71 9.16
N GLU A 722 26.92 41.76 8.39
CA GLU A 722 26.45 43.07 8.85
C GLU A 722 25.27 43.52 7.97
N ALA A 723 24.23 44.10 8.58
CA ALA A 723 23.04 44.58 7.87
C ALA A 723 22.33 45.68 8.66
N TRP A 724 21.73 46.65 7.95
CA TRP A 724 21.07 47.81 8.54
C TRP A 724 19.55 47.61 8.59
N GLY A 725 18.95 47.76 9.77
CA GLY A 725 17.57 47.34 10.04
C GLY A 725 16.60 48.50 10.30
N MET A 726 15.48 48.53 9.56
CA MET A 726 14.34 49.40 9.89
C MET A 726 13.23 48.58 10.55
N ARG A 727 12.68 49.07 11.67
CA ARG A 727 11.61 48.41 12.45
C ARG A 727 10.34 49.26 12.49
N VAL A 728 9.27 48.72 11.93
CA VAL A 728 7.90 49.25 12.07
C VAL A 728 7.14 48.42 13.11
N ARG A 729 6.21 49.05 13.83
CA ARG A 729 5.28 48.35 14.74
C ARG A 729 3.83 48.65 14.39
N LYS A 730 2.98 47.64 14.46
CA LYS A 730 1.52 47.76 14.35
C LYS A 730 0.86 47.02 15.51
N LYS A 731 -0.37 47.40 15.84
CA LYS A 731 -1.14 46.78 16.93
C LYS A 731 -2.22 45.88 16.32
N ALA A 732 -2.29 44.65 16.81
CA ALA A 732 -3.23 43.61 16.45
C ALA A 732 -3.94 43.09 17.71
N ASP A 733 -4.77 42.06 17.55
CA ASP A 733 -5.40 41.28 18.62
C ASP A 733 -4.39 40.74 19.64
N VAL A 734 -3.27 40.19 19.16
CA VAL A 734 -2.15 39.67 19.97
C VAL A 734 -1.24 40.76 20.56
N GLY A 735 -1.61 42.03 20.46
CA GLY A 735 -0.85 43.16 21.00
C GLY A 735 0.06 43.84 19.96
N TRP A 736 1.25 44.27 20.37
CA TRP A 736 2.18 44.97 19.48
C TRP A 736 3.05 43.98 18.70
N VAL A 737 2.90 43.99 17.38
CA VAL A 737 3.70 43.24 16.41
C VAL A 737 4.77 44.17 15.86
N TYR A 738 6.04 43.77 15.99
CA TYR A 738 7.22 44.53 15.57
C TYR A 738 7.89 43.82 14.39
N THR A 739 7.76 44.40 13.20
CA THR A 739 8.37 43.88 11.96
C THR A 739 9.66 44.63 11.69
N SER A 740 10.79 43.93 11.67
CA SER A 740 12.13 44.49 11.44
C SER A 740 12.69 43.93 10.14
N VAL A 741 12.98 44.79 9.16
CA VAL A 741 13.58 44.39 7.88
C VAL A 741 15.01 44.90 7.81
N PHE A 742 15.95 44.00 7.58
CA PHE A 742 17.37 44.27 7.45
C PHE A 742 17.81 44.27 5.98
N ARG A 743 18.72 45.19 5.64
CA ARG A 743 19.23 45.43 4.30
C ARG A 743 20.77 45.38 4.26
N GLU A 744 21.32 44.94 3.13
CA GLU A 744 22.75 45.11 2.80
C GLU A 744 23.07 46.56 2.40
N ALA A 745 24.36 46.86 2.18
CA ALA A 745 24.84 48.22 1.88
C ALA A 745 24.33 48.78 0.54
N ASP A 746 23.90 47.92 -0.39
CA ASP A 746 23.21 48.27 -1.64
C ASP A 746 21.70 48.56 -1.44
N ALA A 747 21.23 48.57 -0.19
CA ALA A 747 19.84 48.63 0.24
C ALA A 747 18.95 47.41 -0.14
N THR A 748 19.52 46.31 -0.64
CA THR A 748 18.79 45.05 -0.86
C THR A 748 18.26 44.49 0.46
N PRO A 749 16.95 44.20 0.59
CA PRO A 749 16.39 43.56 1.77
C PRO A 749 16.74 42.07 1.83
N VAL A 750 17.18 41.59 2.99
CA VAL A 750 17.71 40.23 3.17
C VAL A 750 17.07 39.44 4.31
N GLU A 751 16.69 40.08 5.42
CA GLU A 751 16.09 39.39 6.57
C GLU A 751 14.91 40.16 7.16
N VAL A 752 13.96 39.41 7.72
CA VAL A 752 12.74 39.89 8.35
C VAL A 752 12.58 39.21 9.71
N PHE A 753 12.65 39.99 10.79
CA PHE A 753 12.42 39.52 12.15
C PHE A 753 11.11 40.09 12.69
N ILE A 754 10.24 39.20 13.16
CA ILE A 754 8.91 39.54 13.68
C ILE A 754 8.88 39.18 15.16
N ASN A 755 8.77 40.19 16.01
CA ASN A 755 8.66 40.00 17.46
C ASN A 755 7.29 40.48 17.94
N ILE A 756 6.68 39.75 18.87
CA ILE A 756 5.38 40.12 19.49
C ILE A 756 5.60 40.30 20.99
N GLY A 757 5.15 41.44 21.52
CA GLY A 757 5.48 41.86 22.88
C GLY A 757 4.73 41.07 23.96
N LYS A 758 5.48 40.37 24.83
CA LYS A 758 4.97 39.61 26.00
C LYS A 758 4.08 38.39 25.71
N THR A 759 4.15 37.83 24.50
CA THR A 759 3.42 36.58 24.13
C THR A 759 4.34 35.36 24.11
N GLY A 760 3.90 34.25 24.71
CA GLY A 760 4.55 32.94 24.60
C GLY A 760 3.71 31.92 23.81
N GLY A 761 4.26 30.73 23.56
CA GLY A 761 3.54 29.64 22.89
C GLY A 761 3.37 29.83 21.38
N TYR A 762 2.28 29.29 20.82
CA TYR A 762 2.04 29.18 19.37
C TYR A 762 2.19 30.51 18.61
N VAL A 763 1.71 31.62 19.18
CA VAL A 763 1.78 32.95 18.55
C VAL A 763 3.23 33.42 18.33
N ALA A 764 4.13 33.13 19.28
CA ALA A 764 5.55 33.45 19.13
C ALA A 764 6.22 32.56 18.07
N GLY A 765 5.89 31.27 18.04
CA GLY A 765 6.38 30.34 17.01
C GLY A 765 5.87 30.70 15.61
N ALA A 766 4.63 31.15 15.48
CA ALA A 766 4.06 31.63 14.22
C ALA A 766 4.81 32.89 13.71
N ALA A 767 5.07 33.87 14.58
CA ALA A 767 5.87 35.05 14.24
C ALA A 767 7.29 34.68 13.79
N GLU A 768 7.96 33.76 14.49
CA GLU A 768 9.28 33.28 14.11
C GLU A 768 9.27 32.56 12.75
N VAL A 769 8.28 31.69 12.50
CA VAL A 769 8.12 30.98 11.23
C VAL A 769 7.86 31.97 10.08
N THR A 770 6.95 32.92 10.23
CA THR A 770 6.70 33.94 9.19
C THR A 770 7.95 34.78 8.92
N GLY A 771 8.72 35.16 9.95
CA GLY A 771 9.97 35.90 9.79
C GLY A 771 11.05 35.09 9.06
N ARG A 772 11.25 33.83 9.47
CA ARG A 772 12.18 32.90 8.79
C ARG A 772 11.79 32.63 7.34
N LEU A 773 10.50 32.50 7.03
CA LEU A 773 10.01 32.27 5.68
C LEU A 773 10.14 33.52 4.80
N ALA A 774 9.78 34.71 5.30
CA ALA A 774 9.99 35.97 4.60
C ALA A 774 11.48 36.22 4.32
N SER A 775 12.35 36.04 5.33
CA SER A 775 13.82 36.09 5.18
C SER A 775 14.34 35.10 4.15
N ARG A 776 13.73 33.91 4.05
CA ARG A 776 14.09 32.92 3.04
C ARG A 776 13.66 33.39 1.64
N ALA A 777 12.43 33.88 1.48
CA ALA A 777 11.92 34.36 0.20
C ALA A 777 12.76 35.51 -0.38
N LEU A 778 13.14 36.51 0.45
CA LEU A 778 14.07 37.58 0.07
C LEU A 778 15.40 37.01 -0.45
N LYS A 779 15.98 36.05 0.26
CA LYS A 779 17.25 35.39 -0.13
C LYS A 779 17.14 34.49 -1.37
N TYR A 780 15.93 34.18 -1.84
CA TYR A 780 15.68 33.54 -3.14
C TYR A 780 15.24 34.54 -4.23
N GLY A 781 15.15 35.83 -3.92
CA GLY A 781 14.95 36.91 -4.90
C GLY A 781 13.58 37.58 -4.90
N ALA A 782 12.66 37.21 -4.01
CA ALA A 782 11.38 37.91 -3.88
C ALA A 782 11.55 39.34 -3.33
N SER A 783 10.66 40.24 -3.72
CA SER A 783 10.54 41.59 -3.17
C SER A 783 9.81 41.62 -1.82
N LEU A 784 9.87 42.76 -1.13
CA LEU A 784 9.07 42.96 0.09
C LEU A 784 7.58 43.08 -0.25
N GLU A 785 7.29 43.66 -1.42
CA GLU A 785 5.95 43.91 -1.95
C GLU A 785 5.21 42.62 -2.30
N GLU A 786 5.87 41.63 -2.90
CA GLU A 786 5.32 40.28 -3.13
C GLU A 786 5.00 39.58 -1.80
N ILE A 787 6.00 39.45 -0.92
CA ILE A 787 5.84 38.78 0.40
C ILE A 787 4.75 39.48 1.24
N ALA A 788 4.62 40.80 1.12
CA ALA A 788 3.57 41.54 1.81
C ALA A 788 2.19 41.28 1.23
N THR A 789 2.06 41.12 -0.09
CA THR A 789 0.78 40.84 -0.75
C THR A 789 0.20 39.50 -0.30
N ASP A 790 1.05 38.48 -0.10
CA ASP A 790 0.66 37.18 0.45
C ASP A 790 0.20 37.23 1.92
N LEU A 791 0.52 38.30 2.66
CA LEU A 791 0.25 38.45 4.10
C LEU A 791 -0.86 39.46 4.42
N VAL A 792 -1.08 40.46 3.57
CA VAL A 792 -2.16 41.46 3.72
C VAL A 792 -3.51 40.80 3.51
N GLY A 793 -4.49 41.14 4.35
CA GLY A 793 -5.84 40.60 4.28
C GLY A 793 -6.06 39.28 5.02
N ILE A 794 -5.00 38.59 5.47
CA ILE A 794 -5.12 37.42 6.35
C ILE A 794 -5.82 37.85 7.65
N SER A 795 -6.96 37.24 7.99
CA SER A 795 -7.70 37.49 9.21
C SER A 795 -7.61 36.33 10.19
N CYS A 796 -7.40 36.64 11.48
CA CYS A 796 -7.58 35.72 12.60
C CYS A 796 -7.73 36.54 13.89
N GLY A 797 -8.61 36.09 14.80
CA GLY A 797 -8.94 36.86 15.99
C GLY A 797 -9.83 38.08 15.67
N THR A 798 -9.71 39.13 16.49
CA THR A 798 -10.56 40.33 16.39
C THR A 798 -9.83 41.48 15.69
N PRO A 799 -10.36 42.03 14.58
CA PRO A 799 -9.74 43.16 13.90
C PRO A 799 -9.51 44.38 14.80
N TYR A 800 -8.36 45.03 14.63
CA TYR A 800 -7.95 46.21 15.40
C TYR A 800 -7.93 47.48 14.54
N GLY A 801 -8.65 48.53 14.95
CA GLY A 801 -8.79 49.78 14.20
C GLY A 801 -10.03 49.82 13.29
N MET A 802 -10.19 50.89 12.51
CA MET A 802 -11.34 51.12 11.63
C MET A 802 -10.91 51.63 10.25
N GLY A 803 -11.70 51.31 9.21
CA GLY A 803 -11.42 51.71 7.83
C GLY A 803 -10.19 51.03 7.23
N ALA A 804 -9.61 51.64 6.19
CA ALA A 804 -8.49 51.09 5.42
C ALA A 804 -7.17 50.88 6.21
N THR A 805 -7.07 51.46 7.42
CA THR A 805 -5.92 51.31 8.33
C THR A 805 -6.14 50.23 9.41
N SER A 806 -7.29 49.55 9.40
CA SER A 806 -7.54 48.39 10.26
C SER A 806 -6.55 47.25 10.04
N VAL A 807 -6.30 46.46 11.08
CA VAL A 807 -5.37 45.32 11.11
C VAL A 807 -6.17 44.06 11.45
N LEU A 808 -6.18 43.08 10.56
CA LEU A 808 -7.07 41.90 10.63
C LEU A 808 -6.46 40.70 11.38
N SER A 809 -5.14 40.70 11.58
CA SER A 809 -4.38 39.67 12.30
C SER A 809 -2.94 40.13 12.57
N ALA A 810 -2.17 39.31 13.29
CA ALA A 810 -0.72 39.44 13.35
C ALA A 810 -0.03 39.33 11.96
N PHE A 811 -0.57 38.52 11.03
CA PHE A 811 0.02 38.32 9.70
C PHE A 811 -0.24 39.55 8.80
N ASP A 812 -1.46 40.08 8.81
CA ASP A 812 -1.83 41.32 8.13
C ASP A 812 -1.10 42.54 8.73
N ALA A 813 -0.81 42.54 10.04
CA ALA A 813 0.06 43.53 10.67
C ALA A 813 1.49 43.49 10.09
N VAL A 814 2.02 42.30 9.81
CA VAL A 814 3.34 42.11 9.18
C VAL A 814 3.28 42.56 7.72
N GLY A 815 2.33 42.07 6.92
CA GLY A 815 2.17 42.46 5.52
C GLY A 815 2.04 43.98 5.34
N LYS A 816 1.18 44.63 6.14
CA LYS A 816 1.03 46.10 6.12
C LYS A 816 2.30 46.82 6.57
N SER A 817 3.12 46.21 7.44
CA SER A 817 4.43 46.79 7.84
C SER A 817 5.49 46.60 6.74
N LEU A 818 5.49 45.48 6.01
CA LEU A 818 6.39 45.24 4.89
C LEU A 818 6.09 46.18 3.71
N LEU A 819 4.81 46.40 3.36
CA LEU A 819 4.42 47.41 2.37
C LEU A 819 4.85 48.83 2.77
N GLU A 820 4.75 49.18 4.05
CA GLU A 820 5.19 50.48 4.56
C GLU A 820 6.70 50.63 4.41
N ILE A 821 7.47 49.65 4.88
CA ILE A 821 8.95 49.59 4.78
C ILE A 821 9.45 49.61 3.31
N ALA A 822 8.68 49.03 2.39
CA ALA A 822 8.98 49.06 0.96
C ALA A 822 8.73 50.45 0.35
N LYS A 823 7.61 51.09 0.72
CA LYS A 823 7.22 52.43 0.26
C LYS A 823 8.04 53.56 0.87
N SER A 824 8.69 53.35 2.03
CA SER A 824 9.57 54.33 2.70
C SER A 824 10.88 54.69 1.96
N LYS A 825 10.96 54.48 0.64
CA LYS A 825 12.15 54.67 -0.22
C LYS A 825 12.62 56.12 -0.41
N GLN A 826 12.22 57.06 0.46
CA GLN A 826 12.32 58.51 0.20
C GLN A 826 12.66 59.39 1.42
N LEU A 827 13.37 58.84 2.41
CA LEU A 827 14.05 59.61 3.45
C LEU A 827 15.55 59.35 3.39
N GLN A 828 16.35 60.41 3.50
CA GLN A 828 17.78 60.41 3.20
C GLN A 828 18.59 59.66 4.27
N LEU A 829 19.62 58.94 3.83
CA LEU A 829 20.75 58.55 4.69
C LEU A 829 21.60 59.81 4.98
N PRO A 830 22.16 59.96 6.19
CA PRO A 830 23.15 61.00 6.46
C PRO A 830 24.37 60.82 5.56
N ILE A 831 24.73 61.86 4.82
CA ILE A 831 26.00 61.91 4.09
C ILE A 831 27.11 62.13 5.12
N VAL A 832 28.15 61.29 5.08
CA VAL A 832 29.46 61.61 5.66
C VAL A 832 30.28 62.15 4.51
N GLU A 833 30.71 63.40 4.59
CA GLU A 833 31.52 64.03 3.54
C GLU A 833 32.96 63.52 3.61
N GLU A 834 33.58 63.27 2.46
CA GLU A 834 34.96 62.75 2.36
C GLU A 834 35.98 63.90 2.46
N ASP A 835 36.56 64.11 3.64
CA ASP A 835 37.73 64.99 3.81
C ASP A 835 38.96 64.35 3.14
N GLN A 836 39.32 64.83 1.95
CA GLN A 836 40.50 64.39 1.22
C GLN A 836 41.78 65.09 1.69
N GLN A 837 42.72 64.34 2.26
CA GLN A 837 44.13 64.61 1.99
C GLN A 837 45.03 63.37 2.13
N ASN A 838 45.98 63.25 1.20
CA ASN A 838 46.90 62.11 1.10
C ASN A 838 47.93 62.11 2.24
N GLN A 839 48.38 60.92 2.64
CA GLN A 839 49.79 60.56 2.47
C GLN A 839 50.03 59.04 2.50
N GLU A 840 51.20 58.64 2.00
CA GLU A 840 51.55 57.27 1.66
C GLU A 840 52.01 56.45 2.87
N LEU A 841 51.90 55.11 2.81
CA LEU A 841 53.07 54.21 2.93
C LEU A 841 52.71 52.72 2.75
N LYS A 842 53.44 52.09 1.83
CA LYS A 842 53.84 50.66 1.87
C LYS A 842 55.37 50.63 2.09
N PRO A 843 56.00 49.49 2.42
CA PRO A 843 55.55 48.41 3.30
C PRO A 843 56.65 47.93 4.29
N ALA A 844 56.25 47.47 5.48
CA ALA A 844 57.04 46.61 6.39
C ALA A 844 56.04 46.08 7.44
N GLN A 845 55.65 44.81 7.54
CA GLN A 845 56.42 43.57 7.49
C GLN A 845 57.66 43.55 8.39
N GLN A 846 57.79 42.41 9.07
CA GLN A 846 58.76 42.03 10.10
C GLN A 846 60.22 42.30 9.64
N GLU A 847 61.23 42.46 10.51
CA GLU A 847 61.55 41.52 11.58
C GLU A 847 62.24 42.10 12.83
N LEU A 848 61.98 41.39 13.94
CA LEU A 848 62.90 41.05 15.04
C LEU A 848 63.96 42.08 15.48
N LYS A 849 63.79 42.57 16.71
CA LYS A 849 64.93 42.73 17.63
C LYS A 849 64.72 41.88 18.88
N THR A 850 65.74 41.11 19.21
CA THR A 850 65.98 40.53 20.55
C THR A 850 66.25 41.69 21.55
N ASN A 851 66.15 41.53 22.86
CA ASN A 851 66.49 40.37 23.68
C ASN A 851 65.41 40.01 24.70
N GLY A 852 65.19 38.71 24.87
CA GLY A 852 65.33 38.16 26.21
C GLY A 852 66.76 37.65 26.38
N GLU A 853 67.32 37.79 27.58
CA GLU A 853 68.26 36.79 28.06
C GLU A 853 67.42 35.61 28.59
N SER A 854 67.59 34.35 28.18
CA SER A 854 68.47 33.83 27.14
C SER A 854 67.93 32.50 26.56
N GLN A 855 68.01 32.37 25.22
CA GLN A 855 68.12 31.11 24.45
C GLN A 855 66.93 30.11 24.32
N SER A 856 67.02 29.36 23.21
CA SER A 856 66.53 27.98 22.94
C SER A 856 65.05 27.66 22.63
N TYR A 857 64.73 27.79 21.33
CA TYR A 857 64.24 26.71 20.44
C TYR A 857 62.97 25.87 20.75
N ALA A 858 61.95 26.14 19.90
CA ALA A 858 61.32 25.21 18.95
C ALA A 858 60.19 24.23 19.35
N ASN A 859 59.20 24.17 18.44
CA ASN A 859 58.35 23.04 18.02
C ASN A 859 57.74 22.09 19.06
N GLY A 860 56.40 22.05 19.13
CA GLY A 860 55.69 20.93 19.73
C GLY A 860 54.18 20.87 19.46
N LYS A 861 53.71 19.80 18.81
CA LYS A 861 52.35 19.27 19.05
C LYS A 861 52.34 18.64 20.46
N THR A 862 51.22 18.67 21.20
CA THR A 862 50.41 17.47 21.52
C THR A 862 49.30 17.73 22.56
N ASN A 863 48.44 16.72 22.70
CA ASN A 863 47.21 16.67 23.49
C ASN A 863 47.40 16.72 25.02
N GLY A 864 46.33 17.15 25.69
CA GLY A 864 45.91 16.62 27.00
C GLY A 864 46.32 17.46 28.23
N LYS A 865 45.77 17.22 29.42
CA LYS A 865 44.55 16.50 29.84
C LYS A 865 44.39 16.75 31.36
N THR A 866 43.16 16.72 31.92
CA THR A 866 42.89 16.62 33.38
C THR A 866 43.40 17.81 34.25
N THR A 867 42.97 18.06 35.51
CA THR A 867 42.12 17.29 36.45
C THR A 867 41.26 18.19 37.36
N ASN A 868 40.20 17.58 37.93
CA ASN A 868 39.23 18.06 38.93
C ASN A 868 39.79 18.74 40.21
N GLY A 869 38.92 19.49 40.92
CA GLY A 869 39.07 19.94 42.31
C GLY A 869 37.74 20.45 42.92
N GLN A 870 37.60 20.44 44.26
CA GLN A 870 36.34 20.68 45.03
C GLN A 870 36.67 21.51 46.32
N SER A 871 35.78 22.06 47.17
CA SER A 871 34.31 21.97 47.40
C SER A 871 33.83 23.14 48.32
N ALA A 872 32.55 23.15 48.76
CA ALA A 872 32.00 23.79 49.99
C ALA A 872 31.74 25.34 49.99
N GLN A 873 30.81 25.95 50.78
CA GLN A 873 29.53 25.56 51.48
C GLN A 873 28.82 26.83 52.09
N VAL A 874 27.56 26.73 52.63
CA VAL A 874 26.82 27.71 53.54
C VAL A 874 26.22 28.98 52.84
N SER A 875 24.91 29.34 52.72
CA SER A 875 23.65 29.49 53.55
C SER A 875 23.41 30.93 54.13
N THR A 876 22.22 31.52 54.48
CA THR A 876 20.82 31.08 54.80
C THR A 876 19.79 32.28 54.91
N ASN A 877 18.46 32.05 54.80
CA ASN A 877 17.29 32.81 55.41
C ASN A 877 16.90 34.27 54.95
N THR A 878 15.68 34.87 55.12
CA THR A 878 14.39 34.57 55.87
C THR A 878 13.11 35.36 55.38
N ASN A 879 11.87 34.81 55.55
CA ASN A 879 10.49 35.39 55.82
C ASN A 879 9.85 36.60 55.03
N GLY A 880 8.51 36.80 54.90
CA GLY A 880 7.29 35.98 55.22
C GLY A 880 5.90 36.74 55.27
N SER A 881 4.75 36.03 55.37
CA SER A 881 3.33 36.45 55.75
C SER A 881 2.41 37.27 54.77
N SER A 882 1.04 37.23 54.75
CA SER A 882 -0.01 36.31 55.31
C SER A 882 -1.50 36.57 54.86
N LYS A 883 -2.37 35.51 54.83
CA LYS A 883 -3.86 35.42 55.03
C LYS A 883 -4.84 36.05 54.00
N ALA A 884 -6.08 35.57 53.72
CA ALA A 884 -6.91 34.39 54.14
C ALA A 884 -7.71 33.81 52.91
N VAL A 885 -8.97 33.28 52.81
CA VAL A 885 -10.28 33.19 53.56
C VAL A 885 -11.02 31.85 53.18
N GLN A 886 -12.32 31.63 53.50
CA GLN A 886 -13.20 30.44 53.24
C GLN A 886 -14.40 30.78 52.29
N MET A 887 -15.33 29.90 51.81
CA MET A 887 -15.98 28.69 52.38
C MET A 887 -16.60 27.70 51.32
N ASN A 888 -17.35 26.67 51.75
CA ASN A 888 -17.67 25.40 51.05
C ASN A 888 -19.00 25.33 50.25
N LEU A 889 -19.14 24.28 49.42
CA LEU A 889 -20.39 23.48 49.23
C LEU A 889 -20.08 22.08 48.63
N THR A 890 -20.96 21.09 48.81
CA THR A 890 -20.72 19.65 48.49
C THR A 890 -21.94 18.94 47.88
N PRO A 891 -21.76 17.98 46.96
CA PRO A 891 -22.67 16.83 46.82
C PRO A 891 -21.89 15.49 46.59
N PRO A 892 -22.46 14.32 46.21
CA PRO A 892 -22.39 13.13 47.07
C PRO A 892 -21.66 11.90 46.47
N ALA A 893 -21.51 10.83 47.27
CA ALA A 893 -20.78 9.62 46.92
C ALA A 893 -21.66 8.49 46.34
N ILE A 894 -21.05 7.63 45.52
CA ILE A 894 -21.56 6.30 45.10
C ILE A 894 -20.43 5.28 45.29
N THR A 895 -20.74 4.11 45.86
CA THR A 895 -19.73 3.10 46.26
C THR A 895 -19.92 1.79 45.49
N PRO A 896 -18.90 1.24 44.80
CA PRO A 896 -18.98 -0.06 44.15
C PRO A 896 -18.68 -1.22 45.12
N VAL A 897 -19.32 -2.37 44.91
CA VAL A 897 -19.09 -3.61 45.67
C VAL A 897 -18.41 -4.65 44.77
N PHE A 898 -17.30 -5.23 45.23
CA PHE A 898 -16.58 -6.31 44.54
C PHE A 898 -16.55 -7.61 45.35
N GLY A 899 -16.92 -8.72 44.71
CA GLY A 899 -16.78 -10.09 45.24
C GLY A 899 -15.37 -10.66 45.06
N LYS A 900 -15.04 -11.74 45.80
CA LYS A 900 -13.67 -12.26 45.96
C LYS A 900 -13.38 -13.57 45.22
N GLY A 901 -12.09 -13.78 44.89
CA GLY A 901 -11.45 -15.08 44.59
C GLY A 901 -10.19 -14.88 43.74
N THR A 902 -8.93 -14.80 44.24
CA THR A 902 -8.07 -15.82 44.91
C THR A 902 -7.88 -17.10 44.06
N VAL A 903 -6.67 -17.60 43.77
CA VAL A 903 -5.39 -17.58 44.51
C VAL A 903 -4.15 -17.30 43.60
N HIS A 904 -3.05 -16.89 44.25
CA HIS A 904 -1.75 -16.40 43.78
C HIS A 904 -0.90 -17.37 42.92
N SER A 905 0.02 -16.76 42.16
CA SER A 905 1.46 -17.11 42.18
C SER A 905 2.27 -15.81 42.11
N GLU A 906 3.26 -15.61 42.98
CA GLU A 906 3.89 -14.30 43.21
C GLU A 906 5.27 -14.17 42.54
N GLU A 907 5.38 -13.41 41.44
CA GLU A 907 6.69 -13.06 40.86
C GLU A 907 6.70 -11.71 40.10
N ALA A 908 5.77 -10.80 40.40
CA ALA A 908 5.57 -9.54 39.65
C ALA A 908 5.17 -8.33 40.53
N LEU A 909 5.69 -8.22 41.76
CA LEU A 909 5.24 -7.25 42.77
C LEU A 909 6.29 -6.24 43.29
N LEU A 910 7.35 -6.02 42.52
CA LEU A 910 8.17 -4.80 42.47
C LEU A 910 8.52 -4.59 40.98
N GLU A 911 8.38 -3.43 40.34
CA GLU A 911 8.20 -2.05 40.83
C GLU A 911 7.07 -1.32 40.07
N ASN A 912 5.95 -0.95 40.70
CA ASN A 912 4.94 -0.11 40.03
C ASN A 912 4.06 0.72 40.99
N LYS A 913 4.68 1.48 41.91
CA LYS A 913 3.95 2.19 43.00
C LYS A 913 3.61 3.66 42.77
N PHE A 914 4.14 4.32 41.72
CA PHE A 914 3.80 5.71 41.39
C PHE A 914 3.83 5.94 39.87
N THR A 915 2.67 5.78 39.23
CA THR A 915 2.35 6.18 37.84
C THR A 915 1.63 7.54 37.76
N ILE A 916 1.18 8.04 38.93
CA ILE A 916 0.46 9.29 39.13
C ILE A 916 1.07 10.01 40.34
N CYS A 917 1.04 11.34 40.30
CA CYS A 917 1.58 12.22 41.33
C CYS A 917 0.71 12.14 42.59
N PRO A 918 1.29 11.93 43.78
CA PRO A 918 0.53 11.85 45.03
C PRO A 918 -0.15 13.18 45.40
N ASP A 919 0.42 14.33 44.99
CA ASP A 919 -0.03 15.66 45.42
C ASP A 919 -1.22 16.18 44.59
N CYS A 920 -1.32 15.80 43.31
CA CYS A 920 -2.38 16.31 42.41
C CYS A 920 -3.02 15.27 41.47
N GLY A 921 -2.68 13.98 41.58
CA GLY A 921 -3.25 12.91 40.76
C GLY A 921 -2.89 12.92 39.26
N SER A 922 -2.16 13.93 38.78
CA SER A 922 -1.71 14.02 37.39
C SER A 922 -0.58 13.01 37.10
N PRO A 923 -0.42 12.51 35.87
CA PRO A 923 0.66 11.58 35.52
C PRO A 923 2.07 12.07 35.91
N VAL A 924 2.98 11.12 36.11
CA VAL A 924 4.42 11.39 36.31
C VAL A 924 5.25 10.83 35.16
N VAL A 925 6.25 11.59 34.72
CA VAL A 925 7.24 11.20 33.70
C VAL A 925 8.62 11.07 34.35
N TYR A 926 9.52 10.32 33.71
CA TYR A 926 10.91 10.19 34.18
C TYR A 926 11.81 11.13 33.36
N ALA A 927 12.43 12.10 34.01
CA ALA A 927 13.32 13.10 33.42
C ALA A 927 14.49 13.41 34.36
N GLU A 928 15.68 13.60 33.80
CA GLU A 928 16.89 14.03 34.56
C GLU A 928 17.26 13.16 35.78
N GLY A 929 16.88 11.87 35.76
CA GLY A 929 17.11 10.93 36.86
C GLY A 929 16.00 10.91 37.93
N CYS A 930 14.91 11.65 37.73
CA CYS A 930 13.83 11.80 38.70
C CYS A 930 12.44 11.59 38.07
N ARG A 931 11.46 11.16 38.87
CA ARG A 931 10.04 11.18 38.50
C ARG A 931 9.52 12.60 38.75
N GLN A 932 8.98 13.25 37.72
CA GLN A 932 8.42 14.61 37.80
C GLN A 932 6.94 14.58 37.41
N CYS A 933 6.11 15.38 38.07
CA CYS A 933 4.69 15.52 37.68
C CYS A 933 4.54 16.36 36.40
N ILE A 934 3.68 15.92 35.47
CA ILE A 934 3.44 16.67 34.21
C ILE A 934 2.65 17.97 34.41
N ASN A 935 2.04 18.19 35.57
CA ASN A 935 1.27 19.39 35.87
C ASN A 935 2.24 20.53 36.28
N PRO A 936 2.42 21.58 35.46
CA PRO A 936 3.46 22.59 35.69
C PRO A 936 3.24 23.46 36.93
N THR A 937 2.04 23.45 37.52
CA THR A 937 1.76 24.15 38.80
C THR A 937 1.93 23.28 40.04
N CYS A 938 2.15 21.97 39.89
CA CYS A 938 2.26 21.04 41.02
C CYS A 938 3.68 21.00 41.62
N GLY A 939 4.73 21.13 40.80
CA GLY A 939 6.13 21.13 41.25
C GLY A 939 6.66 19.80 41.83
N TRP A 940 5.81 18.80 42.05
CA TRP A 940 6.22 17.52 42.65
C TRP A 940 7.26 16.79 41.80
N SER A 941 8.35 16.41 42.45
CA SER A 941 9.36 15.54 41.88
C SER A 941 9.97 14.64 42.95
N LYS A 942 10.44 13.46 42.53
CA LYS A 942 11.18 12.52 43.37
C LYS A 942 12.24 11.78 42.57
N CYS A 943 13.50 12.00 42.93
CA CYS A 943 14.64 11.27 42.40
C CYS A 943 14.74 9.86 43.01
N SER A 944 15.46 8.98 42.33
CA SER A 944 15.68 7.58 42.77
C SER A 944 16.68 7.49 43.92
#